data_AF-A0A1V5D6Y2-F1
#
_entry.id   AF-A0A1V5D6Y2-F1
#
_cell.length_a   1.000
_cell.length_b   1.000
_cell.length_c   1.000
_cell.angle_alpha   90.00
_cell.angle_beta   90.00
_cell.angle_gamma   90.00
#
_symmetry.space_group_name_H-M   'P 1'
#
loop_
_entity.id
_entity.type
_entity.pdbx_description
1 polymer ?
#
loop_
_entity_poly.entity_id
_entity_poly.type
_entity_poly.pdbx_seq_one_letter_code
_entity_poly.pdbx_strand_id
1 'polypeptide(L)'
;MATFYCDPVNGDDANDGTSWANAWKTLTNGATAARIAPGDTIKIAKSADPVNTGVNATFTNGSGNITIASALTKDIFMCESAFTPAANVTCNTTSSYIAQGSYSAYIYPASAFTTGLMAYKDLGSAQDFSAYTKISFFLINTGAIAANTLRICLCSDANGTVVVDSFPISFALPALTTSNGFAPITLARSGGGNLGSNIRSIAVYADLDPGTPYLYLDNIIACNDLSLNCLIGKNDSEWWPIQALSGTTLTTGLYGTTIGYYGTSETVPLYYRVPSVWSLAPQSSSDNWGNINKSGTSGNLITFSGGWNTSTSLQDGMTYIDMCNYIANGFYSYQKDYLKIENIGIVRAVSALYISVLANRLELNNIEAISIISPALYFSPNVAIKSITGILRFIDCRHNWGPVYIPSLSTNPLVGNIYTANVFIRACWAGINIASVGGQGYNIWSGTIDIRGINASAVLIYASNWTFSSIKIEGLSANGWVFYIAAGVNNTFIDFLEVQGMERFCQLTSSSYSSSLRIGRCSFLDGVPTLDTTNFFYTGGTSNYQGQLMIDLLNANRRFLLASTFGGWITDQVTAGQAESWAHGGDGVCVYMNPISQVYPLEYRFYVPVAANQATTIKFYVKKTSSTANCTLKLTILGCGTTPVIDNDVSLTDTWTEYQSPSLMPTVDGFLTCILWARDGSVTGDIGIDDIRTG
;
A
#
# COMPACT_ATOMS: atom_id res chain seq x y z
N MET A 1 -24.41 -24.42 -9.84
CA MET A 1 -24.23 -22.99 -9.59
C MET A 1 -25.52 -22.46 -9.00
N ALA A 2 -25.56 -22.39 -7.68
CA ALA A 2 -26.59 -21.71 -6.92
C ALA A 2 -26.18 -20.27 -6.63
N THR A 3 -27.16 -19.43 -6.28
CA THR A 3 -26.94 -18.10 -5.71
C THR A 3 -27.36 -18.13 -4.26
N PHE A 4 -26.47 -17.66 -3.37
CA PHE A 4 -26.74 -17.48 -1.95
C PHE A 4 -26.65 -16.01 -1.56
N TYR A 5 -27.19 -15.67 -0.40
CA TYR A 5 -27.35 -14.31 0.09
C TYR A 5 -26.79 -14.16 1.50
N CYS A 6 -26.01 -13.10 1.72
CA CYS A 6 -25.42 -12.74 3.00
C CYS A 6 -25.72 -11.26 3.31
N ASP A 7 -26.41 -10.99 4.41
CA ASP A 7 -26.68 -9.65 4.94
C ASP A 7 -25.98 -9.50 6.30
N PRO A 8 -24.84 -8.79 6.36
CA PRO A 8 -24.08 -8.61 7.60
C PRO A 8 -24.84 -7.88 8.71
N VAL A 9 -25.89 -7.14 8.36
CA VAL A 9 -26.65 -6.30 9.29
C VAL A 9 -27.87 -7.05 9.80
N ASN A 10 -28.67 -7.63 8.90
CA ASN A 10 -29.97 -8.21 9.24
C ASN A 10 -30.05 -9.75 9.12
N GLY A 11 -29.00 -10.40 8.62
CA GLY A 11 -28.98 -11.85 8.42
C GLY A 11 -28.93 -12.65 9.71
N ASP A 12 -29.12 -13.96 9.57
CA ASP A 12 -28.96 -14.97 10.62
C ASP A 12 -28.27 -16.21 10.02
N ASP A 13 -27.22 -16.72 10.67
CA ASP A 13 -26.48 -17.89 10.17
C ASP A 13 -27.29 -19.20 10.24
N ALA A 14 -28.36 -19.22 11.03
CA ALA A 14 -29.32 -20.32 11.04
C ALA A 14 -30.17 -20.39 9.74
N ASN A 15 -30.27 -19.29 8.98
CA ASN A 15 -31.05 -19.25 7.74
C ASN A 15 -30.43 -20.08 6.63
N ASP A 16 -31.20 -20.43 5.60
CA ASP A 16 -30.75 -21.28 4.48
C ASP A 16 -29.87 -20.57 3.44
N GLY A 17 -29.90 -19.23 3.38
CA GLY A 17 -29.12 -18.41 2.45
C GLY A 17 -29.74 -18.26 1.06
N THR A 18 -30.98 -18.70 0.83
CA THR A 18 -31.59 -18.81 -0.52
C THR A 18 -32.29 -17.55 -1.01
N SER A 19 -32.46 -16.55 -0.14
CA SER A 19 -33.03 -15.23 -0.46
C SER A 19 -32.49 -14.17 0.50
N TRP A 20 -32.74 -12.87 0.22
CA TRP A 20 -32.42 -11.80 1.17
C TRP A 20 -33.16 -11.91 2.52
N ALA A 21 -34.39 -12.42 2.51
CA ALA A 21 -35.17 -12.64 3.75
C ALA A 21 -34.60 -13.76 4.61
N ASN A 22 -33.98 -14.76 3.98
CA ASN A 22 -33.30 -15.88 4.63
C ASN A 22 -31.77 -15.78 4.44
N ALA A 23 -31.22 -14.56 4.43
CA ALA A 23 -29.79 -14.35 4.23
C ALA A 23 -28.99 -14.80 5.46
N TRP A 24 -27.78 -15.28 5.22
CA TRP A 24 -26.79 -15.49 6.29
C TRP A 24 -26.33 -14.17 6.87
N LYS A 25 -25.89 -14.18 8.12
CA LYS A 25 -25.21 -13.02 8.70
C LYS A 25 -23.73 -12.99 8.32
N THR A 26 -23.14 -14.17 8.21
CA THR A 26 -21.71 -14.37 8.13
C THR A 26 -21.35 -15.36 7.03
N LEU A 27 -20.15 -15.23 6.47
CA LEU A 27 -19.64 -16.25 5.56
C LEU A 27 -19.05 -17.44 6.35
N THR A 28 -18.55 -17.19 7.57
CA THR A 28 -17.94 -18.22 8.42
C THR A 28 -18.92 -19.34 8.80
N ASN A 29 -20.10 -19.01 9.35
CA ASN A 29 -21.08 -20.03 9.75
C ASN A 29 -22.22 -20.19 8.72
N GLY A 30 -22.47 -19.17 7.89
CA GLY A 30 -23.44 -19.27 6.80
C GLY A 30 -22.92 -20.13 5.65
N ALA A 31 -21.80 -19.73 5.04
CA ALA A 31 -21.25 -20.35 3.83
C ALA A 31 -20.33 -21.55 4.13
N THR A 32 -20.81 -22.52 4.91
CA THR A 32 -20.01 -23.69 5.28
C THR A 32 -19.77 -24.64 4.10
N ALA A 33 -18.76 -25.50 4.21
CA ALA A 33 -18.37 -26.43 3.14
C ALA A 33 -19.45 -27.44 2.72
N ALA A 34 -20.46 -27.65 3.57
CA ALA A 34 -21.62 -28.51 3.29
C ALA A 34 -22.73 -27.79 2.50
N ARG A 35 -22.70 -26.45 2.49
CA ARG A 35 -23.78 -25.60 1.98
C ARG A 35 -23.45 -24.94 0.64
N ILE A 36 -22.16 -24.81 0.33
CA ILE A 36 -21.67 -24.25 -0.93
C ILE A 36 -20.87 -25.28 -1.74
N ALA A 37 -20.87 -25.10 -3.06
CA ALA A 37 -20.19 -25.94 -4.02
C ALA A 37 -19.44 -25.10 -5.08
N PRO A 38 -18.50 -25.72 -5.83
CA PRO A 38 -17.83 -25.05 -6.95
C PRO A 38 -18.80 -24.41 -7.94
N GLY A 39 -18.51 -23.17 -8.34
CA GLY A 39 -19.33 -22.38 -9.26
C GLY A 39 -20.40 -21.54 -8.57
N ASP A 40 -20.65 -21.69 -7.27
CA ASP A 40 -21.68 -20.90 -6.60
C ASP A 40 -21.31 -19.41 -6.46
N THR A 41 -22.32 -18.56 -6.37
CA THR A 41 -22.17 -17.12 -6.11
C THR A 41 -22.84 -16.76 -4.79
N ILE A 42 -22.10 -16.13 -3.90
CA ILE A 42 -22.60 -15.57 -2.65
C ILE A 42 -22.68 -14.06 -2.82
N LYS A 43 -23.91 -13.55 -2.91
CA LYS A 43 -24.21 -12.11 -2.98
C LYS A 43 -24.23 -11.53 -1.58
N ILE A 44 -23.46 -10.48 -1.35
CA ILE A 44 -23.34 -9.82 -0.05
C ILE A 44 -23.96 -8.44 -0.14
N ALA A 45 -24.82 -8.12 0.83
CA ALA A 45 -25.54 -6.86 0.90
C ALA A 45 -24.58 -5.66 0.90
N LYS A 46 -24.92 -4.60 0.15
CA LYS A 46 -24.13 -3.36 0.16
C LYS A 46 -24.21 -2.68 1.52
N SER A 47 -23.16 -1.95 1.86
CA SER A 47 -23.24 -0.98 2.96
C SER A 47 -24.04 0.25 2.51
N ALA A 48 -24.45 1.08 3.47
CA ALA A 48 -25.12 2.34 3.17
C ALA A 48 -24.29 3.19 2.18
N ASP A 49 -25.00 3.86 1.28
CA ASP A 49 -24.38 4.76 0.30
C ASP A 49 -23.68 5.92 1.02
N PRO A 50 -22.62 6.51 0.43
CA PRO A 50 -21.96 7.68 0.99
C PRO A 50 -22.93 8.83 1.23
N VAL A 51 -22.77 9.52 2.35
CA VAL A 51 -23.59 10.67 2.71
C VAL A 51 -22.72 11.92 2.72
N ASN A 52 -23.17 12.95 1.99
CA ASN A 52 -22.55 14.27 2.05
C ASN A 52 -22.83 14.89 3.42
N THR A 53 -21.78 15.36 4.09
CA THR A 53 -21.89 15.99 5.41
C THR A 53 -22.48 17.41 5.38
N GLY A 54 -22.60 18.03 4.20
CA GLY A 54 -23.01 19.42 4.03
C GLY A 54 -21.90 20.44 4.31
N VAL A 55 -20.68 20.00 4.63
CA VAL A 55 -19.52 20.86 4.88
C VAL A 55 -18.37 20.52 3.94
N ASN A 56 -17.54 21.52 3.66
CA ASN A 56 -16.29 21.29 2.94
C ASN A 56 -15.19 20.86 3.90
N ALA A 57 -14.29 20.01 3.40
CA ALA A 57 -13.06 19.57 4.03
C ALA A 57 -11.85 20.00 3.18
N THR A 58 -10.80 20.46 3.85
CA THR A 58 -9.49 20.72 3.25
C THR A 58 -8.60 19.50 3.46
N PHE A 59 -8.31 18.81 2.36
CA PHE A 59 -7.37 17.71 2.30
C PHE A 59 -6.00 18.27 1.89
N THR A 60 -5.02 18.19 2.79
CA THR A 60 -3.66 18.70 2.52
C THR A 60 -2.75 17.53 2.18
N ASN A 61 -2.05 17.60 1.04
CA ASN A 61 -1.10 16.58 0.63
C ASN A 61 -0.07 16.29 1.73
N GLY A 62 0.14 15.01 2.06
CA GLY A 62 1.01 14.55 3.14
C GLY A 62 0.46 14.70 4.56
N SER A 63 -0.71 15.33 4.77
CA SER A 63 -1.27 15.57 6.10
C SER A 63 -2.27 14.49 6.48
N GLY A 64 -2.17 13.93 7.70
CA GLY A 64 -3.24 13.10 8.26
C GLY A 64 -4.31 13.87 9.02
N ASN A 65 -4.19 15.19 9.06
CA ASN A 65 -5.25 16.06 9.54
C ASN A 65 -5.98 16.66 8.34
N ILE A 66 -7.30 16.48 8.34
CA ILE A 66 -8.26 17.10 7.43
C ILE A 66 -9.01 18.15 8.23
N THR A 67 -9.06 19.38 7.72
CA THR A 67 -9.78 20.48 8.37
C THR A 67 -11.15 20.66 7.74
N ILE A 68 -12.22 20.60 8.54
CA ILE A 68 -13.59 20.87 8.07
C ILE A 68 -14.03 22.31 8.35
N ALA A 69 -14.90 22.85 7.50
CA ALA A 69 -15.36 24.23 7.60
C ALA A 69 -16.14 24.54 8.89
N SER A 70 -16.81 23.55 9.48
CA SER A 70 -17.52 23.65 10.75
C SER A 70 -17.53 22.31 11.47
N ALA A 71 -17.45 22.33 12.80
CA ALA A 71 -17.51 21.12 13.61
C ALA A 71 -18.85 20.39 13.43
N LEU A 72 -18.79 19.09 13.17
CA LEU A 72 -19.96 18.19 13.08
C LEU A 72 -20.16 17.36 14.35
N THR A 73 -19.19 17.41 15.25
CA THR A 73 -19.14 16.72 16.53
C THR A 73 -18.77 17.73 17.62
N LYS A 74 -19.02 17.38 18.88
CA LYS A 74 -18.58 18.19 20.02
C LYS A 74 -17.85 17.32 21.02
N ASP A 75 -16.71 17.81 21.46
CA ASP A 75 -15.86 17.14 22.43
C ASP A 75 -16.59 17.07 23.79
N ILE A 76 -16.77 15.86 24.31
CA ILE A 76 -17.24 15.65 25.69
C ILE A 76 -16.02 15.54 26.58
N PHE A 77 -15.09 14.64 26.24
CA PHE A 77 -13.86 14.46 27.00
C PHE A 77 -12.75 13.80 26.16
N MET A 78 -11.63 14.51 25.99
CA MET A 78 -10.47 14.02 25.24
C MET A 78 -9.52 13.13 26.06
N CYS A 79 -9.90 12.75 27.28
CA CYS A 79 -9.16 11.79 28.10
C CYS A 79 -7.70 12.16 28.49
N GLU A 80 -7.34 13.44 28.35
CA GLU A 80 -6.04 14.01 28.76
C GLU A 80 -5.84 14.12 30.28
N SER A 81 -6.75 13.56 31.07
CA SER A 81 -6.67 13.53 32.53
C SER A 81 -7.46 12.34 33.09
N ALA A 82 -7.21 11.97 34.34
CA ALA A 82 -7.92 10.85 34.94
C ALA A 82 -9.41 11.20 35.18
N PHE A 83 -10.25 10.15 35.19
CA PHE A 83 -11.56 10.20 35.86
C PHE A 83 -11.37 10.26 37.37
N THR A 84 -12.36 10.80 38.07
CA THR A 84 -12.47 10.69 39.53
C THR A 84 -13.04 9.30 39.89
N PRO A 85 -12.34 8.48 40.68
CA PRO A 85 -12.79 7.14 41.01
C PRO A 85 -13.92 7.14 42.05
N ALA A 86 -14.81 6.15 41.95
CA ALA A 86 -15.65 5.73 43.06
C ALA A 86 -14.90 4.81 44.04
N ALA A 87 -15.57 4.38 45.11
CA ALA A 87 -14.98 3.43 46.06
C ALA A 87 -14.57 2.12 45.35
N ASN A 88 -13.40 1.59 45.70
CA ASN A 88 -12.81 0.37 45.11
C ASN A 88 -12.49 0.45 43.60
N VAL A 89 -12.37 1.66 43.05
CA VAL A 89 -11.95 1.87 41.67
C VAL A 89 -10.66 2.71 41.66
N THR A 90 -9.74 2.41 40.76
CA THR A 90 -8.55 3.22 40.49
C THR A 90 -8.69 3.87 39.13
N CYS A 91 -8.38 5.16 39.02
CA CYS A 91 -8.37 5.88 37.75
C CYS A 91 -7.03 6.60 37.58
N ASN A 92 -6.49 6.62 36.37
CA ASN A 92 -5.27 7.37 36.02
C ASN A 92 -5.23 7.64 34.51
N THR A 93 -4.15 8.24 34.02
CA THR A 93 -3.86 8.36 32.59
C THR A 93 -2.71 7.45 32.15
N THR A 94 -2.56 7.27 30.84
CA THR A 94 -1.44 6.55 30.24
C THR A 94 -1.08 7.09 28.86
N SER A 95 0.20 7.10 28.53
CA SER A 95 0.71 7.46 27.21
C SER A 95 0.96 6.25 26.29
N SER A 96 0.66 5.04 26.77
CA SER A 96 0.89 3.81 26.00
C SER A 96 -0.27 3.44 25.07
N TYR A 97 -1.47 3.88 25.43
CA TYR A 97 -2.69 3.62 24.67
C TYR A 97 -3.31 4.96 24.33
N ILE A 98 -3.06 5.49 23.13
CA ILE A 98 -3.56 6.81 22.73
C ILE A 98 -4.19 6.71 21.35
N ALA A 99 -5.41 7.21 21.21
CA ALA A 99 -6.06 7.47 19.92
C ALA A 99 -5.85 8.94 19.51
N GLN A 100 -5.97 9.88 20.45
CA GLN A 100 -5.76 11.31 20.22
C GLN A 100 -4.93 11.95 21.34
N GLY A 101 -4.15 12.97 20.99
CA GLY A 101 -3.47 13.83 21.95
C GLY A 101 -2.31 13.14 22.68
N SER A 102 -2.19 13.33 24.00
CA SER A 102 -1.01 12.88 24.77
C SER A 102 -1.29 11.70 25.70
N TYR A 103 -2.54 11.51 26.10
CA TYR A 103 -2.93 10.47 27.05
C TYR A 103 -4.32 9.90 26.73
N SER A 104 -4.53 8.64 27.10
CA SER A 104 -5.87 8.14 27.42
C SER A 104 -6.08 8.05 28.92
N ALA A 105 -7.36 7.95 29.33
CA ALA A 105 -7.74 7.69 30.70
C ALA A 105 -8.00 6.19 30.89
N TYR A 106 -7.60 5.63 32.03
CA TYR A 106 -8.00 4.27 32.41
C TYR A 106 -8.77 4.22 33.72
N ILE A 107 -9.64 3.21 33.81
CA ILE A 107 -10.48 2.87 34.96
C ILE A 107 -10.22 1.40 35.28
N TYR A 108 -9.91 1.11 36.54
CA TYR A 108 -9.60 -0.24 37.03
C TYR A 108 -10.42 -0.53 38.30
N PRO A 109 -11.52 -1.29 38.21
CA PRO A 109 -12.24 -1.79 39.37
C PRO A 109 -11.40 -2.84 40.10
N ALA A 110 -11.26 -2.68 41.42
CA ALA A 110 -10.69 -3.72 42.28
C ALA A 110 -11.73 -4.83 42.52
N SER A 111 -11.28 -6.00 42.99
CA SER A 111 -12.16 -7.16 43.23
C SER A 111 -13.29 -6.93 44.24
N ALA A 112 -13.22 -5.85 45.04
CA ALA A 112 -14.28 -5.45 45.97
C ALA A 112 -15.33 -4.53 45.34
N PHE A 113 -15.11 -4.03 44.12
CA PHE A 113 -16.12 -3.34 43.34
C PHE A 113 -17.07 -4.37 42.71
N THR A 114 -18.36 -4.05 42.63
CA THR A 114 -19.38 -4.92 42.02
C THR A 114 -20.20 -4.12 41.00
N THR A 115 -21.12 -3.27 41.46
CA THR A 115 -22.02 -2.51 40.59
C THR A 115 -22.08 -1.03 40.99
N GLY A 116 -22.65 -0.19 40.13
CA GLY A 116 -22.92 1.23 40.37
C GLY A 116 -21.96 2.14 39.63
N LEU A 117 -21.79 3.36 40.16
CA LEU A 117 -20.86 4.34 39.61
C LEU A 117 -19.42 3.82 39.77
N MET A 118 -18.70 3.66 38.66
CA MET A 118 -17.28 3.29 38.69
C MET A 118 -16.39 4.53 38.79
N ALA A 119 -16.64 5.50 37.93
CA ALA A 119 -15.85 6.72 37.84
C ALA A 119 -16.63 7.82 37.10
N TYR A 120 -16.27 9.08 37.34
CA TYR A 120 -16.87 10.23 36.65
C TYR A 120 -15.84 11.30 36.33
N LYS A 121 -16.16 12.18 35.38
CA LYS A 121 -15.35 13.34 35.03
C LYS A 121 -16.23 14.59 35.05
N ASP A 122 -15.92 15.52 35.95
CA ASP A 122 -16.48 16.87 35.92
C ASP A 122 -15.95 17.62 34.68
N LEU A 123 -16.87 18.20 33.90
CA LEU A 123 -16.56 19.00 32.71
C LEU A 123 -16.25 20.47 33.05
N GLY A 124 -16.26 20.84 34.33
CA GLY A 124 -15.89 22.16 34.83
C GLY A 124 -16.97 23.24 34.64
N SER A 125 -17.90 23.04 33.72
CA SER A 125 -19.11 23.86 33.46
C SER A 125 -20.21 23.00 32.85
N ALA A 126 -21.46 23.46 32.96
CA ALA A 126 -22.56 22.85 32.22
C ALA A 126 -22.34 23.00 30.71
N GLN A 127 -22.56 21.92 29.98
CA GLN A 127 -22.39 21.79 28.55
C GLN A 127 -23.72 21.45 27.89
N ASP A 128 -23.98 22.07 26.74
CA ASP A 128 -25.11 21.74 25.89
C ASP A 128 -24.70 20.76 24.79
N PHE A 129 -25.34 19.59 24.78
CA PHE A 129 -25.19 18.57 23.74
C PHE A 129 -26.52 18.28 23.02
N SER A 130 -27.54 19.12 23.19
CA SER A 130 -28.90 18.89 22.67
C SER A 130 -29.03 18.92 21.14
N ALA A 131 -27.97 19.28 20.42
CA ALA A 131 -27.88 19.13 18.97
C ALA A 131 -27.49 17.71 18.51
N TYR A 132 -27.11 16.82 19.44
CA TYR A 132 -26.59 15.48 19.15
C TYR A 132 -27.54 14.40 19.65
N THR A 133 -27.37 13.17 19.17
CA THR A 133 -28.23 12.01 19.51
C THR A 133 -27.43 10.78 19.94
N LYS A 134 -26.10 10.80 19.76
CA LYS A 134 -25.19 9.69 20.01
C LYS A 134 -23.91 10.17 20.67
N ILE A 135 -23.17 9.23 21.25
CA ILE A 135 -21.76 9.41 21.62
C ILE A 135 -20.88 8.46 20.83
N SER A 136 -19.64 8.85 20.60
CA SER A 136 -18.61 8.00 20.01
C SER A 136 -17.31 8.12 20.80
N PHE A 137 -16.61 7.02 21.01
CA PHE A 137 -15.35 6.97 21.77
C PHE A 137 -14.53 5.73 21.41
N PHE A 138 -13.27 5.71 21.79
CA PHE A 138 -12.43 4.51 21.73
C PHE A 138 -12.41 3.78 23.07
N LEU A 139 -12.41 2.44 23.02
CA LEU A 139 -12.32 1.57 24.19
C LEU A 139 -11.28 0.46 24.01
N ILE A 140 -10.46 0.23 25.04
CA ILE A 140 -9.71 -1.02 25.23
C ILE A 140 -10.11 -1.60 26.58
N ASN A 141 -10.24 -2.92 26.68
CA ASN A 141 -10.44 -3.59 27.96
C ASN A 141 -9.62 -4.88 28.10
N THR A 142 -8.94 -5.09 29.23
CA THR A 142 -7.98 -6.21 29.38
C THR A 142 -8.61 -7.55 29.75
N GLY A 143 -9.90 -7.58 30.07
CA GLY A 143 -10.65 -8.78 30.44
C GLY A 143 -12.02 -8.77 29.77
N ALA A 144 -12.58 -9.95 29.49
CA ALA A 144 -13.89 -10.05 28.85
C ALA A 144 -15.00 -9.52 29.77
N ILE A 145 -15.94 -8.78 29.20
CA ILE A 145 -17.05 -8.15 29.91
C ILE A 145 -18.35 -8.55 29.20
N ALA A 146 -19.34 -9.02 29.96
CA ALA A 146 -20.60 -9.44 29.38
C ALA A 146 -21.40 -8.26 28.78
N ALA A 147 -22.33 -8.57 27.88
CA ALA A 147 -23.25 -7.57 27.34
C ALA A 147 -24.09 -6.94 28.46
N ASN A 148 -24.38 -5.65 28.33
CA ASN A 148 -25.14 -4.86 29.31
C ASN A 148 -24.49 -4.76 30.71
N THR A 149 -23.20 -5.09 30.85
CA THR A 149 -22.49 -4.91 32.12
C THR A 149 -22.11 -3.46 32.36
N LEU A 150 -21.74 -2.71 31.31
CA LEU A 150 -21.29 -1.33 31.41
C LEU A 150 -22.26 -0.38 30.69
N ARG A 151 -22.33 0.85 31.18
CA ARG A 151 -22.95 1.97 30.47
C ARG A 151 -22.19 3.27 30.68
N ILE A 152 -22.18 4.12 29.66
CA ILE A 152 -21.72 5.50 29.76
C ILE A 152 -22.93 6.38 30.06
N CYS A 153 -22.76 7.39 30.91
CA CYS A 153 -23.81 8.31 31.30
C CYS A 153 -23.35 9.76 31.17
N LEU A 154 -24.25 10.63 30.71
CA LEU A 154 -24.09 12.08 30.83
C LEU A 154 -24.99 12.54 31.98
N CYS A 155 -24.43 13.33 32.90
CA CYS A 155 -25.08 13.68 34.16
C CYS A 155 -25.17 15.20 34.33
N SER A 156 -26.22 15.68 34.98
CA SER A 156 -26.45 17.13 35.19
C SER A 156 -25.66 17.71 36.37
N ASP A 157 -25.15 16.87 37.26
CA ASP A 157 -24.28 17.25 38.39
C ASP A 157 -22.80 17.01 38.07
N ALA A 158 -21.91 17.53 38.91
CA ALA A 158 -20.46 17.37 38.76
C ALA A 158 -19.93 16.01 39.21
N ASN A 159 -20.71 15.23 39.97
CA ASN A 159 -20.31 13.98 40.60
C ASN A 159 -20.75 12.73 39.83
N GLY A 160 -21.36 12.90 38.65
CA GLY A 160 -21.82 11.79 37.82
C GLY A 160 -23.02 11.04 38.37
N THR A 161 -23.77 11.60 39.34
CA THR A 161 -24.83 10.87 40.09
C THR A 161 -26.25 11.03 39.53
N VAL A 162 -26.56 12.17 38.92
CA VAL A 162 -27.86 12.53 38.36
C VAL A 162 -27.82 12.34 36.85
N VAL A 163 -28.09 11.11 36.42
CA VAL A 163 -28.06 10.71 35.01
C VAL A 163 -29.16 11.41 34.22
N VAL A 164 -28.79 12.06 33.12
CA VAL A 164 -29.69 12.68 32.14
C VAL A 164 -29.80 11.81 30.90
N ASP A 165 -28.65 11.30 30.42
CA ASP A 165 -28.56 10.41 29.27
C ASP A 165 -27.79 9.16 29.63
N SER A 166 -28.23 8.01 29.11
CA SER A 166 -27.57 6.72 29.32
C SER A 166 -27.33 6.00 28.00
N PHE A 167 -26.18 5.34 27.93
CA PHE A 167 -25.68 4.65 26.74
C PHE A 167 -25.20 3.25 27.16
N PRO A 168 -26.10 2.25 27.20
CA PRO A 168 -25.73 0.89 27.56
C PRO A 168 -24.83 0.28 26.50
N ILE A 169 -23.79 -0.42 26.93
CA ILE A 169 -22.96 -1.25 26.06
C ILE A 169 -23.66 -2.61 25.94
N SER A 170 -24.58 -2.72 24.97
CA SER A 170 -25.51 -3.86 24.84
C SER A 170 -24.91 -5.11 24.19
N PHE A 171 -23.61 -5.09 23.92
CA PHE A 171 -22.85 -6.19 23.34
C PHE A 171 -21.71 -6.58 24.28
N ALA A 172 -21.29 -7.84 24.22
CA ALA A 172 -20.18 -8.32 25.03
C ALA A 172 -18.86 -7.72 24.54
N LEU A 173 -17.99 -7.33 25.48
CA LEU A 173 -16.66 -6.83 25.18
C LEU A 173 -15.60 -7.94 25.34
N PRO A 174 -14.71 -8.11 24.36
CA PRO A 174 -13.54 -8.99 24.42
C PRO A 174 -12.63 -8.73 25.59
N ALA A 175 -11.82 -9.70 25.99
CA ALA A 175 -10.48 -9.32 26.47
C ALA A 175 -9.66 -8.83 25.26
N LEU A 176 -9.40 -7.53 25.19
CA LEU A 176 -8.45 -6.95 24.25
C LEU A 176 -7.07 -6.97 24.91
N THR A 177 -6.13 -7.74 24.35
CA THR A 177 -4.74 -7.61 24.79
C THR A 177 -4.20 -6.26 24.32
N THR A 178 -3.21 -5.74 25.03
CA THR A 178 -2.62 -4.41 24.82
C THR A 178 -2.00 -4.22 23.43
N SER A 179 -1.79 -5.31 22.69
CA SER A 179 -1.37 -5.35 21.28
C SER A 179 -2.47 -5.03 20.27
N ASN A 180 -3.74 -5.03 20.67
CA ASN A 180 -4.89 -5.18 19.76
C ASN A 180 -5.60 -3.87 19.40
N GLY A 181 -5.06 -2.73 19.80
CA GLY A 181 -5.56 -1.41 19.43
C GLY A 181 -6.95 -1.04 20.00
N PHE A 182 -7.34 0.22 19.78
CA PHE A 182 -8.57 0.83 20.28
C PHE A 182 -9.80 0.53 19.42
N ALA A 183 -10.84 -0.09 19.98
CA ALA A 183 -12.08 -0.29 19.25
C ALA A 183 -12.94 1.00 19.26
N PRO A 184 -13.34 1.55 18.10
CA PRO A 184 -14.29 2.66 18.06
C PRO A 184 -15.69 2.13 18.37
N ILE A 185 -16.36 2.78 19.32
CA ILE A 185 -17.70 2.47 19.77
C ILE A 185 -18.57 3.70 19.57
N THR A 186 -19.74 3.51 18.96
CA THR A 186 -20.77 4.55 18.83
C THR A 186 -22.08 4.03 19.41
N LEU A 187 -22.62 4.76 20.38
CA LEU A 187 -23.83 4.39 21.10
C LEU A 187 -24.88 5.49 20.94
N ALA A 188 -26.10 5.08 20.61
CA ALA A 188 -27.25 5.97 20.66
C ALA A 188 -27.77 6.11 22.09
N ARG A 189 -28.39 7.26 22.40
CA ARG A 189 -29.07 7.48 23.67
C ARG A 189 -30.14 6.42 23.90
N SER A 190 -30.17 5.81 25.09
CA SER A 190 -31.24 4.92 25.49
C SER A 190 -32.60 5.64 25.42
N GLY A 191 -33.58 5.04 24.74
CA GLY A 191 -34.87 5.68 24.45
C GLY A 191 -34.88 6.65 23.26
N GLY A 192 -33.74 6.91 22.62
CA GLY A 192 -33.60 7.79 21.46
C GLY A 192 -33.67 9.28 21.79
N GLY A 193 -33.76 10.11 20.74
CA GLY A 193 -33.85 11.58 20.85
C GLY A 193 -32.52 12.30 21.10
N ASN A 194 -32.62 13.61 21.31
CA ASN A 194 -31.46 14.48 21.51
C ASN A 194 -30.83 14.28 22.90
N LEU A 195 -29.55 14.61 23.06
CA LEU A 195 -28.85 14.60 24.35
C LEU A 195 -29.26 15.79 25.23
N GLY A 196 -28.84 15.80 26.49
CA GLY A 196 -29.13 16.88 27.44
C GLY A 196 -28.43 18.20 27.11
N SER A 197 -29.07 19.32 27.48
CA SER A 197 -28.55 20.68 27.30
C SER A 197 -27.82 21.25 28.54
N ASN A 198 -27.83 20.53 29.66
CA ASN A 198 -27.24 20.95 30.93
C ASN A 198 -26.41 19.81 31.55
N ILE A 199 -25.45 19.30 30.78
CA ILE A 199 -24.57 18.20 31.19
C ILE A 199 -23.33 18.75 31.89
N ARG A 200 -23.09 18.33 33.12
CA ARG A 200 -21.96 18.79 33.94
C ARG A 200 -20.87 17.72 34.12
N SER A 201 -21.20 16.44 33.94
CA SER A 201 -20.22 15.36 33.99
C SER A 201 -20.53 14.22 33.03
N ILE A 202 -19.50 13.42 32.73
CA ILE A 202 -19.61 12.11 32.10
C ILE A 202 -19.20 11.03 33.10
N ALA A 203 -19.90 9.90 33.12
CA ALA A 203 -19.67 8.83 34.08
C ALA A 203 -19.68 7.44 33.42
N VAL A 204 -18.94 6.52 34.02
CA VAL A 204 -18.96 5.09 33.68
C VAL A 204 -19.65 4.35 34.83
N TYR A 205 -20.68 3.59 34.49
CA TYR A 205 -21.43 2.76 35.42
C TYR A 205 -21.28 1.29 35.06
N ALA A 206 -21.31 0.45 36.08
CA ALA A 206 -21.42 -0.99 35.98
C ALA A 206 -22.82 -1.43 36.46
N ASP A 207 -23.66 -1.91 35.55
CA ASP A 207 -24.98 -2.45 35.88
C ASP A 207 -24.89 -3.92 36.35
N LEU A 208 -23.81 -4.62 35.95
CA LEU A 208 -23.40 -5.94 36.47
C LEU A 208 -21.93 -5.87 36.90
N ASP A 209 -21.45 -6.88 37.64
CA ASP A 209 -20.05 -6.96 38.03
C ASP A 209 -19.14 -7.08 36.79
N PRO A 210 -18.25 -6.10 36.52
CA PRO A 210 -17.33 -6.16 35.39
C PRO A 210 -16.10 -7.03 35.69
N GLY A 211 -15.91 -7.50 36.92
CA GLY A 211 -14.68 -8.11 37.39
C GLY A 211 -13.59 -7.04 37.61
N THR A 212 -12.34 -7.39 37.29
CA THR A 212 -11.18 -6.48 37.42
C THR A 212 -10.47 -6.13 36.09
N PRO A 213 -11.19 -5.79 34.99
CA PRO A 213 -10.54 -5.38 33.74
C PRO A 213 -10.05 -3.93 33.84
N TYR A 214 -8.90 -3.62 33.25
CA TYR A 214 -8.58 -2.22 32.93
C TYR A 214 -9.46 -1.80 31.76
N LEU A 215 -10.12 -0.65 31.86
CA LEU A 215 -10.84 0.01 30.78
C LEU A 215 -10.04 1.25 30.37
N TYR A 216 -9.60 1.36 29.13
CA TYR A 216 -8.98 2.57 28.59
C TYR A 216 -9.97 3.27 27.67
N LEU A 217 -10.15 4.58 27.85
CA LEU A 217 -11.07 5.42 27.10
C LEU A 217 -10.32 6.58 26.47
N ASP A 218 -10.70 6.93 25.24
CA ASP A 218 -10.15 8.09 24.54
C ASP A 218 -11.18 8.71 23.55
N ASN A 219 -10.96 9.97 23.19
CA ASN A 219 -11.71 10.74 22.18
C ASN A 219 -13.25 10.65 22.36
N ILE A 220 -13.78 10.93 23.55
CA ILE A 220 -15.22 10.87 23.78
C ILE A 220 -15.89 12.12 23.21
N ILE A 221 -16.77 11.92 22.23
CA ILE A 221 -17.47 12.97 21.50
C ILE A 221 -18.98 12.75 21.47
N ALA A 222 -19.74 13.85 21.42
CA ALA A 222 -21.14 13.88 21.04
C ALA A 222 -21.24 13.97 19.50
N CYS A 223 -22.11 13.17 18.90
CA CYS A 223 -22.26 13.08 17.45
C CYS A 223 -23.68 12.75 17.00
N ASN A 224 -23.92 12.86 15.69
CA ASN A 224 -25.12 12.38 15.01
C ASN A 224 -24.73 11.26 14.04
N ASP A 225 -24.37 11.64 12.81
CA ASP A 225 -24.06 10.64 11.78
C ASP A 225 -22.55 10.42 11.59
N LEU A 226 -21.75 11.50 11.63
CA LEU A 226 -20.29 11.38 11.61
C LEU A 226 -19.78 10.94 13.00
N SER A 227 -19.19 9.76 13.07
CA SER A 227 -18.68 9.14 14.29
C SER A 227 -17.33 8.46 14.04
N LEU A 228 -16.65 7.97 15.07
CA LEU A 228 -15.36 7.26 14.94
C LEU A 228 -15.51 5.93 14.18
N ASN A 229 -16.71 5.37 14.11
CA ASN A 229 -17.00 4.18 13.30
C ASN A 229 -17.12 4.48 11.80
N CYS A 230 -17.22 5.73 11.39
CA CYS A 230 -17.32 6.10 9.99
C CYS A 230 -15.99 6.01 9.26
N LEU A 231 -16.08 5.90 7.94
CA LEU A 231 -15.02 6.25 7.00
C LEU A 231 -15.32 7.62 6.41
N ILE A 232 -14.30 8.39 6.06
CA ILE A 232 -14.45 9.69 5.40
C ILE A 232 -13.79 9.69 4.03
N GLY A 233 -14.23 10.58 3.14
CA GLY A 233 -13.64 10.72 1.81
C GLY A 233 -14.28 11.80 0.95
N LYS A 234 -13.92 11.83 -0.33
CA LYS A 234 -14.36 12.84 -1.32
C LYS A 234 -15.48 12.33 -2.25
N ASN A 235 -16.01 11.14 -1.98
CA ASN A 235 -16.93 10.40 -2.87
C ASN A 235 -16.34 10.01 -4.23
N ASP A 236 -15.01 9.91 -4.30
CA ASP A 236 -14.22 9.42 -5.45
C ASP A 236 -13.76 7.97 -5.26
N SER A 237 -14.48 7.26 -4.38
CA SER A 237 -14.18 5.91 -3.91
C SER A 237 -12.95 5.81 -2.99
N GLU A 238 -12.20 6.86 -2.66
CA GLU A 238 -11.17 6.75 -1.62
C GLU A 238 -11.74 7.03 -0.23
N TRP A 239 -11.57 6.06 0.69
CA TRP A 239 -12.12 6.10 2.04
C TRP A 239 -11.03 5.93 3.08
N TRP A 240 -11.07 6.76 4.12
CA TRP A 240 -10.11 6.73 5.22
C TRP A 240 -10.80 6.43 6.56
N PRO A 241 -10.19 5.60 7.41
CA PRO A 241 -10.64 5.46 8.79
C PRO A 241 -10.34 6.73 9.57
N ILE A 242 -11.21 7.02 10.53
CA ILE A 242 -11.04 8.13 11.46
C ILE A 242 -10.25 7.62 12.66
N GLN A 243 -9.08 8.22 12.90
CA GLN A 243 -8.31 8.05 14.13
C GLN A 243 -8.86 8.91 15.25
N ALA A 244 -9.28 10.14 14.93
CA ALA A 244 -9.69 11.10 15.95
C ALA A 244 -10.59 12.21 15.37
N LEU A 245 -11.41 12.79 16.25
CA LEU A 245 -12.34 13.88 15.93
C LEU A 245 -12.28 14.90 17.06
N SER A 246 -11.85 16.12 16.76
CA SER A 246 -11.88 17.23 17.71
C SER A 246 -12.16 18.54 17.00
N GLY A 247 -13.29 19.15 17.34
CA GLY A 247 -13.76 20.39 16.71
C GLY A 247 -13.83 20.30 15.18
N THR A 248 -13.00 21.10 14.50
CA THR A 248 -12.90 21.14 13.03
C THR A 248 -11.78 20.28 12.46
N THR A 249 -11.10 19.49 13.28
CA THR A 249 -10.00 18.62 12.84
C THR A 249 -10.46 17.17 12.84
N LEU A 250 -10.34 16.52 11.67
CA LEU A 250 -10.48 15.08 11.51
C LEU A 250 -9.07 14.51 11.33
N THR A 251 -8.65 13.59 12.19
CA THR A 251 -7.40 12.88 11.99
C THR A 251 -7.69 11.55 11.33
N THR A 252 -7.15 11.32 10.14
CA THR A 252 -7.20 10.03 9.45
C THR A 252 -6.11 9.13 9.95
N GLY A 253 -6.45 7.87 10.18
CA GLY A 253 -5.51 6.95 10.78
C GLY A 253 -6.17 5.81 11.50
N LEU A 254 -5.32 5.05 12.15
CA LEU A 254 -5.68 3.90 12.94
C LEU A 254 -4.94 4.02 14.29
N TYR A 255 -5.17 3.09 15.21
CA TYR A 255 -4.61 3.14 16.56
C TYR A 255 -3.10 3.45 16.58
N GLY A 256 -2.74 4.62 17.16
CA GLY A 256 -1.36 5.08 17.31
C GLY A 256 -0.65 5.41 15.99
N THR A 257 -1.36 5.49 14.86
CA THR A 257 -0.73 5.76 13.56
C THR A 257 -1.63 6.59 12.66
N THR A 258 -1.19 7.83 12.43
CA THR A 258 -1.83 8.77 11.52
C THR A 258 -1.50 8.40 10.07
N ILE A 259 -2.54 8.32 9.24
CA ILE A 259 -2.43 8.06 7.81
C ILE A 259 -2.66 9.39 7.10
N GLY A 260 -1.65 9.94 6.43
CA GLY A 260 -1.85 11.17 5.66
C GLY A 260 -2.73 10.99 4.44
N TYR A 261 -3.31 12.07 3.94
CA TYR A 261 -3.88 12.22 2.60
C TYR A 261 -2.78 12.46 1.58
N TYR A 262 -2.95 11.93 0.36
CA TYR A 262 -1.97 12.08 -0.72
C TYR A 262 -2.72 12.29 -2.01
N GLY A 263 -2.45 13.40 -2.66
CA GLY A 263 -3.17 13.89 -3.82
C GLY A 263 -3.01 15.40 -3.89
N THR A 264 -3.68 16.04 -4.84
CA THR A 264 -3.70 17.50 -4.89
C THR A 264 -4.30 18.05 -3.61
N SER A 265 -3.60 18.97 -2.94
CA SER A 265 -4.16 19.70 -1.80
C SER A 265 -5.38 20.49 -2.28
N GLU A 266 -6.53 20.23 -1.68
CA GLU A 266 -7.81 20.75 -2.18
C GLU A 266 -8.85 20.90 -1.06
N THR A 267 -9.83 21.77 -1.30
CA THR A 267 -11.01 21.93 -0.45
C THR A 267 -12.23 21.47 -1.22
N VAL A 268 -12.86 20.38 -0.77
CA VAL A 268 -13.98 19.73 -1.45
C VAL A 268 -15.07 19.31 -0.45
N PRO A 269 -16.29 19.00 -0.91
CA PRO A 269 -17.32 18.47 -0.02
C PRO A 269 -16.87 17.18 0.67
N LEU A 270 -17.09 17.10 1.99
CA LEU A 270 -16.77 15.91 2.77
C LEU A 270 -17.94 14.93 2.74
N TYR A 271 -17.60 13.66 2.49
CA TYR A 271 -18.54 12.55 2.62
C TYR A 271 -18.11 11.62 3.74
N TYR A 272 -19.08 10.95 4.35
CA TYR A 272 -18.84 9.82 5.23
C TYR A 272 -19.57 8.57 4.73
N ARG A 273 -19.08 7.42 5.19
CA ARG A 273 -19.70 6.12 4.98
C ARG A 273 -19.72 5.36 6.30
N VAL A 274 -20.81 4.64 6.55
CA VAL A 274 -20.96 3.75 7.71
C VAL A 274 -20.75 2.30 7.24
N PRO A 275 -19.63 1.65 7.60
CA PRO A 275 -19.42 0.24 7.30
C PRO A 275 -20.35 -0.64 8.16
N SER A 276 -20.62 -1.86 7.69
CA SER A 276 -21.33 -2.87 8.48
C SER A 276 -20.38 -3.42 9.54
N VAL A 277 -20.71 -3.20 10.81
CA VAL A 277 -19.90 -3.69 11.92
C VAL A 277 -20.11 -5.20 12.06
N TRP A 278 -19.03 -5.98 11.90
CA TRP A 278 -19.08 -7.43 12.02
C TRP A 278 -19.39 -7.87 13.44
N SER A 279 -18.54 -7.45 14.38
CA SER A 279 -18.64 -7.82 15.78
C SER A 279 -17.72 -6.94 16.60
N LEU A 280 -18.25 -6.41 17.70
CA LEU A 280 -17.48 -5.74 18.74
C LEU A 280 -16.96 -6.74 19.79
N ALA A 281 -17.28 -8.04 19.66
CA ALA A 281 -16.89 -9.15 20.53
C ALA A 281 -15.45 -9.64 20.22
N PRO A 282 -14.76 -10.37 21.13
CA PRO A 282 -13.41 -10.87 20.91
C PRO A 282 -13.38 -11.69 19.65
N GLN A 283 -12.38 -11.44 18.84
CA GLN A 283 -12.02 -12.36 17.81
C GLN A 283 -10.61 -12.82 18.09
N SER A 284 -10.42 -14.12 18.22
CA SER A 284 -9.12 -14.73 17.99
C SER A 284 -8.73 -14.57 16.51
N SER A 285 -7.48 -14.82 16.15
CA SER A 285 -7.07 -14.86 14.73
C SER A 285 -7.84 -15.91 13.89
N SER A 286 -8.63 -16.78 14.54
CA SER A 286 -9.56 -17.73 13.92
C SER A 286 -11.00 -17.22 13.73
N ASP A 287 -11.41 -16.15 14.42
CA ASP A 287 -12.80 -15.65 14.38
C ASP A 287 -12.99 -14.62 13.27
N ASN A 288 -12.73 -15.03 12.03
CA ASN A 288 -12.81 -14.14 10.87
C ASN A 288 -14.26 -13.93 10.41
N TRP A 289 -14.56 -12.77 9.81
CA TRP A 289 -15.90 -12.50 9.24
C TRP A 289 -16.22 -13.47 8.10
N GLY A 290 -15.23 -13.73 7.25
CA GLY A 290 -15.35 -14.65 6.14
C GLY A 290 -14.26 -15.70 6.06
N ASN A 291 -14.40 -16.74 6.89
CA ASN A 291 -13.70 -18.00 6.70
C ASN A 291 -14.25 -18.71 5.45
N ILE A 292 -13.42 -18.78 4.40
CA ILE A 292 -13.75 -19.50 3.17
C ILE A 292 -13.57 -20.99 3.43
N ASN A 293 -14.68 -21.71 3.47
CA ASN A 293 -14.70 -23.12 3.87
C ASN A 293 -14.52 -24.10 2.69
N LYS A 294 -14.73 -23.66 1.45
CA LYS A 294 -14.76 -24.51 0.24
C LYS A 294 -13.92 -23.92 -0.88
N SER A 295 -13.31 -24.79 -1.68
CA SER A 295 -12.65 -24.43 -2.93
C SER A 295 -13.61 -24.55 -4.12
N GLY A 296 -13.41 -23.73 -5.14
CA GLY A 296 -13.99 -23.99 -6.46
C GLY A 296 -13.24 -25.10 -7.20
N THR A 297 -13.43 -25.17 -8.51
CA THR A 297 -12.65 -26.02 -9.41
C THR A 297 -12.16 -25.22 -10.61
N SER A 298 -11.22 -25.77 -11.38
CA SER A 298 -10.89 -25.23 -12.69
C SER A 298 -12.17 -25.09 -13.53
N GLY A 299 -12.46 -23.87 -14.00
CA GLY A 299 -13.68 -23.52 -14.74
C GLY A 299 -14.89 -23.08 -13.88
N ASN A 300 -14.92 -23.39 -12.58
CA ASN A 300 -16.05 -23.08 -11.70
C ASN A 300 -15.56 -22.42 -10.40
N LEU A 301 -15.31 -21.11 -10.45
CA LEU A 301 -14.92 -20.32 -9.29
C LEU A 301 -16.09 -20.21 -8.30
N ILE A 302 -15.80 -20.22 -7.00
CA ILE A 302 -16.77 -19.72 -6.01
C ILE A 302 -16.62 -18.20 -5.95
N THR A 303 -17.71 -17.48 -6.16
CA THR A 303 -17.70 -16.01 -6.23
C THR A 303 -18.31 -15.39 -4.98
N PHE A 304 -17.55 -14.55 -4.28
CA PHE A 304 -18.02 -13.71 -3.19
C PHE A 304 -18.19 -12.29 -3.73
N SER A 305 -19.44 -11.86 -3.93
CA SER A 305 -19.77 -10.65 -4.68
C SER A 305 -20.48 -9.66 -3.77
N GLY A 306 -19.80 -8.58 -3.39
CA GLY A 306 -20.35 -7.50 -2.57
C GLY A 306 -21.15 -6.47 -3.36
N GLY A 307 -21.74 -5.52 -2.63
CA GLY A 307 -22.38 -4.35 -3.23
C GLY A 307 -23.81 -4.56 -3.74
N TRP A 308 -24.51 -5.59 -3.25
CA TRP A 308 -25.88 -5.87 -3.69
C TRP A 308 -26.94 -5.14 -2.86
N ASN A 309 -27.84 -4.45 -3.53
CA ASN A 309 -29.00 -3.82 -2.92
C ASN A 309 -30.07 -4.86 -2.63
N THR A 310 -30.42 -5.06 -1.36
CA THR A 310 -31.34 -6.13 -0.93
C THR A 310 -32.77 -5.94 -1.43
N SER A 311 -33.17 -4.69 -1.72
CA SER A 311 -34.50 -4.35 -2.22
C SER A 311 -34.64 -4.51 -3.73
N THR A 312 -33.60 -4.16 -4.51
CA THR A 312 -33.65 -4.17 -5.98
C THR A 312 -32.95 -5.37 -6.60
N SER A 313 -32.14 -6.09 -5.81
CA SER A 313 -31.24 -7.15 -6.29
C SER A 313 -30.26 -6.71 -7.37
N LEU A 314 -29.98 -5.41 -7.49
CA LEU A 314 -28.92 -4.86 -8.35
C LEU A 314 -27.60 -4.77 -7.57
N GLN A 315 -26.49 -4.98 -8.26
CA GLN A 315 -25.15 -4.68 -7.74
C GLN A 315 -24.82 -3.22 -8.06
N ASP A 316 -25.18 -2.32 -7.16
CA ASP A 316 -25.11 -0.86 -7.36
C ASP A 316 -24.19 -0.15 -6.35
N GLY A 317 -23.36 -0.90 -5.61
CA GLY A 317 -22.45 -0.33 -4.63
C GLY A 317 -21.31 -1.25 -4.22
N MET A 318 -20.87 -1.10 -2.97
CA MET A 318 -19.79 -1.85 -2.34
C MET A 318 -20.27 -2.37 -0.98
N THR A 319 -19.79 -3.53 -0.55
CA THR A 319 -19.96 -3.98 0.84
C THR A 319 -18.73 -3.58 1.64
N TYR A 320 -18.90 -2.76 2.67
CA TYR A 320 -17.85 -2.44 3.65
C TYR A 320 -18.10 -3.19 4.95
N ILE A 321 -17.12 -3.98 5.38
CA ILE A 321 -17.13 -4.66 6.68
C ILE A 321 -16.09 -4.01 7.58
N ASP A 322 -16.52 -3.63 8.77
CA ASP A 322 -15.65 -3.15 9.83
C ASP A 322 -15.39 -4.25 10.85
N MET A 323 -14.11 -4.57 11.03
CA MET A 323 -13.67 -5.58 11.99
C MET A 323 -13.54 -5.02 13.41
N CYS A 324 -13.59 -3.69 13.59
CA CYS A 324 -13.59 -2.90 14.83
C CYS A 324 -12.44 -3.09 15.82
N ASN A 325 -11.95 -4.31 16.05
CA ASN A 325 -11.07 -4.67 17.15
C ASN A 325 -9.65 -5.05 16.71
N TYR A 326 -9.34 -4.96 15.41
CA TYR A 326 -8.02 -5.21 14.86
C TYR A 326 -7.36 -6.55 15.22
N ILE A 327 -8.12 -7.61 15.52
CA ILE A 327 -7.55 -8.95 15.81
C ILE A 327 -7.93 -9.99 14.76
N ALA A 328 -9.07 -9.81 14.11
CA ALA A 328 -9.52 -10.72 13.06
C ALA A 328 -9.11 -10.29 11.67
N ASN A 329 -9.09 -11.28 10.78
CA ASN A 329 -9.03 -11.04 9.36
C ASN A 329 -10.45 -10.82 8.81
N GLY A 330 -10.58 -10.01 7.76
CA GLY A 330 -11.85 -9.86 7.05
C GLY A 330 -12.21 -11.14 6.31
N PHE A 331 -11.55 -11.34 5.17
CA PHE A 331 -11.57 -12.60 4.44
C PHE A 331 -10.39 -13.46 4.86
N TYR A 332 -10.67 -14.69 5.26
CA TYR A 332 -9.66 -15.67 5.60
C TYR A 332 -9.86 -16.94 4.77
N SER A 333 -8.84 -17.32 4.02
CA SER A 333 -8.82 -18.53 3.22
C SER A 333 -7.58 -19.32 3.55
N TYR A 334 -7.75 -20.57 3.98
CA TYR A 334 -6.64 -21.48 4.22
C TYR A 334 -6.80 -22.74 3.36
N GLN A 335 -5.86 -22.99 2.44
CA GLN A 335 -5.90 -24.14 1.53
C GLN A 335 -7.19 -24.17 0.69
N LYS A 336 -7.57 -23.03 0.11
CA LYS A 336 -8.72 -22.96 -0.81
C LYS A 336 -8.35 -22.38 -2.16
N ASP A 337 -8.75 -23.12 -3.19
CA ASP A 337 -8.52 -22.78 -4.58
C ASP A 337 -9.75 -22.20 -5.29
N TYR A 338 -9.51 -21.58 -6.45
CA TYR A 338 -10.54 -21.22 -7.44
C TYR A 338 -11.61 -20.29 -6.83
N LEU A 339 -11.16 -19.14 -6.35
CA LEU A 339 -11.98 -18.14 -5.69
C LEU A 339 -12.04 -16.85 -6.50
N LYS A 340 -13.18 -16.17 -6.46
CA LYS A 340 -13.35 -14.79 -6.93
C LYS A 340 -13.93 -13.95 -5.80
N ILE A 341 -13.33 -12.80 -5.51
CA ILE A 341 -13.82 -11.83 -4.53
C ILE A 341 -13.98 -10.49 -5.24
N GLU A 342 -15.15 -9.87 -5.11
CA GLU A 342 -15.39 -8.59 -5.78
C GLU A 342 -16.28 -7.60 -5.01
N ASN A 343 -16.04 -6.31 -5.20
CA ASN A 343 -16.81 -5.20 -4.63
C ASN A 343 -16.88 -5.20 -3.10
N ILE A 344 -15.74 -5.45 -2.45
CA ILE A 344 -15.60 -5.55 -0.99
C ILE A 344 -14.63 -4.49 -0.48
N GLY A 345 -15.03 -3.78 0.58
CA GLY A 345 -14.16 -3.03 1.46
C GLY A 345 -14.04 -3.72 2.83
N ILE A 346 -12.84 -4.00 3.31
CA ILE A 346 -12.61 -4.43 4.70
C ILE A 346 -11.78 -3.37 5.39
N VAL A 347 -12.23 -2.94 6.58
CA VAL A 347 -11.55 -1.91 7.37
C VAL A 347 -11.27 -2.37 8.79
N ARG A 348 -10.19 -1.84 9.37
CA ARG A 348 -9.79 -2.06 10.78
C ARG A 348 -9.56 -3.54 11.13
N ALA A 349 -9.06 -4.32 10.18
CA ALA A 349 -8.70 -5.73 10.34
C ALA A 349 -7.21 -5.94 10.69
N VAL A 350 -6.83 -7.14 11.14
CA VAL A 350 -5.42 -7.59 11.18
C VAL A 350 -4.86 -7.74 9.78
N SER A 351 -5.61 -8.43 8.92
CA SER A 351 -5.47 -8.43 7.47
C SER A 351 -6.85 -8.32 6.89
N ALA A 352 -7.04 -7.41 5.93
CA ALA A 352 -8.33 -7.29 5.26
C ALA A 352 -8.61 -8.57 4.44
N LEU A 353 -7.61 -9.07 3.73
CA LEU A 353 -7.65 -10.39 3.09
C LEU A 353 -6.40 -11.19 3.47
N TYR A 354 -6.64 -12.33 4.11
CA TYR A 354 -5.63 -13.31 4.47
C TYR A 354 -5.88 -14.59 3.66
N ILE A 355 -5.07 -14.83 2.64
CA ILE A 355 -5.21 -16.00 1.75
C ILE A 355 -3.92 -16.83 1.86
N SER A 356 -4.01 -17.97 2.53
CA SER A 356 -2.87 -18.78 2.92
C SER A 356 -2.93 -20.19 2.33
N VAL A 357 -1.86 -20.54 1.64
CA VAL A 357 -1.44 -21.83 1.06
C VAL A 357 -2.40 -22.38 0.01
N LEU A 358 -1.87 -22.82 -1.14
CA LEU A 358 -2.61 -23.52 -2.21
C LEU A 358 -3.89 -22.78 -2.63
N ALA A 359 -3.71 -21.71 -3.41
CA ALA A 359 -4.78 -21.12 -4.20
C ALA A 359 -4.35 -21.15 -5.68
N ASN A 360 -4.72 -22.20 -6.41
CA ASN A 360 -4.43 -22.43 -7.82
C ASN A 360 -5.01 -21.34 -8.74
N ARG A 361 -6.04 -20.62 -8.28
CA ARG A 361 -6.62 -19.46 -8.96
C ARG A 361 -7.35 -18.58 -7.96
N LEU A 362 -6.89 -17.35 -7.82
CA LEU A 362 -7.61 -16.28 -7.14
C LEU A 362 -7.87 -15.13 -8.12
N GLU A 363 -9.10 -14.61 -8.08
CA GLU A 363 -9.50 -13.39 -8.79
C GLU A 363 -9.99 -12.34 -7.80
N LEU A 364 -9.41 -11.14 -7.85
CA LEU A 364 -9.82 -10.00 -7.04
C LEU A 364 -10.33 -8.89 -7.96
N ASN A 365 -11.49 -8.31 -7.66
CA ASN A 365 -12.06 -7.22 -8.45
C ASN A 365 -12.65 -6.11 -7.58
N ASN A 366 -12.13 -4.88 -7.67
CA ASN A 366 -12.63 -3.73 -6.90
C ASN A 366 -12.63 -4.01 -5.38
N ILE A 367 -11.43 -4.05 -4.79
CA ILE A 367 -11.22 -4.38 -3.38
C ILE A 367 -10.60 -3.20 -2.64
N GLU A 368 -11.14 -2.89 -1.48
CA GLU A 368 -10.57 -1.91 -0.56
C GLU A 368 -10.21 -2.61 0.76
N ALA A 369 -9.02 -2.35 1.26
CA ALA A 369 -8.44 -3.13 2.33
C ALA A 369 -7.60 -2.21 3.21
N ILE A 370 -8.09 -1.98 4.42
CA ILE A 370 -7.50 -1.07 5.40
C ILE A 370 -7.18 -1.88 6.66
N SER A 371 -5.90 -2.00 6.97
CA SER A 371 -5.35 -2.89 7.99
C SER A 371 -4.36 -2.18 8.90
N ILE A 372 -4.09 -2.75 10.08
CA ILE A 372 -3.19 -2.11 11.06
C ILE A 372 -1.98 -2.91 11.51
N ILE A 373 -2.14 -4.22 11.71
CA ILE A 373 -1.13 -5.02 12.40
C ILE A 373 -0.40 -5.91 11.41
N SER A 374 -1.07 -6.36 10.35
CA SER A 374 -0.56 -7.21 9.28
C SER A 374 -0.86 -6.60 7.91
N PRO A 375 -0.22 -7.11 6.83
CA PRO A 375 -0.51 -6.67 5.48
C PRO A 375 -2.02 -6.68 5.25
N ALA A 376 -2.53 -5.58 4.71
CA ALA A 376 -3.93 -5.48 4.31
C ALA A 376 -4.29 -6.60 3.32
N LEU A 377 -3.35 -6.96 2.46
CA LEU A 377 -3.38 -8.16 1.64
C LEU A 377 -2.22 -9.08 2.00
N TYR A 378 -2.53 -10.19 2.67
CA TYR A 378 -1.57 -11.22 2.97
C TYR A 378 -1.80 -12.45 2.09
N PHE A 379 -0.82 -12.78 1.26
CA PHE A 379 -0.71 -14.08 0.63
C PHE A 379 0.37 -14.90 1.33
N SER A 380 0.16 -16.19 1.56
CA SER A 380 1.28 -17.06 1.92
C SER A 380 2.08 -17.45 0.67
N PRO A 381 3.28 -18.04 0.84
CA PRO A 381 3.99 -18.63 -0.29
C PRO A 381 3.10 -19.68 -0.94
N ASN A 382 3.05 -19.72 -2.27
CA ASN A 382 2.28 -20.65 -3.11
C ASN A 382 0.82 -20.27 -3.46
N VAL A 383 0.46 -18.98 -3.43
CA VAL A 383 -0.80 -18.49 -4.00
C VAL A 383 -0.60 -18.11 -5.47
N ALA A 384 -1.36 -18.71 -6.39
CA ALA A 384 -1.39 -18.35 -7.80
C ALA A 384 -2.53 -17.35 -8.08
N ILE A 385 -2.18 -16.07 -8.14
CA ILE A 385 -3.11 -14.99 -8.51
C ILE A 385 -3.25 -14.99 -10.04
N LYS A 386 -4.47 -15.22 -10.53
CA LYS A 386 -4.72 -15.32 -11.99
C LYS A 386 -5.04 -13.95 -12.58
N SER A 387 -5.86 -13.18 -11.88
CA SER A 387 -6.23 -11.83 -12.29
C SER A 387 -6.55 -10.99 -11.07
N ILE A 388 -6.05 -9.77 -11.09
CA ILE A 388 -6.55 -8.69 -10.28
C ILE A 388 -7.13 -7.70 -11.29
N THR A 389 -8.36 -7.25 -11.08
CA THR A 389 -9.02 -6.24 -11.92
C THR A 389 -9.66 -5.16 -11.07
N GLY A 390 -10.04 -4.04 -11.69
CA GLY A 390 -10.62 -2.92 -10.97
C GLY A 390 -9.62 -2.27 -10.01
N ILE A 391 -10.14 -1.41 -9.13
CA ILE A 391 -9.31 -0.63 -8.20
C ILE A 391 -8.97 -1.48 -6.99
N LEU A 392 -7.68 -1.57 -6.64
CA LEU A 392 -7.25 -2.10 -5.35
C LEU A 392 -6.68 -0.99 -4.48
N ARG A 393 -7.25 -0.78 -3.31
CA ARG A 393 -6.73 0.20 -2.33
C ARG A 393 -6.27 -0.50 -1.08
N PHE A 394 -4.99 -0.36 -0.76
CA PHE A 394 -4.38 -0.91 0.44
C PHE A 394 -3.81 0.20 1.30
N ILE A 395 -4.29 0.27 2.54
CA ILE A 395 -3.78 1.18 3.55
C ILE A 395 -3.33 0.32 4.73
N ASP A 396 -2.03 0.25 5.00
CA ASP A 396 -1.46 -0.44 6.17
C ASP A 396 -0.59 0.52 6.97
N CYS A 397 -0.67 0.39 8.29
CA CYS A 397 -0.03 1.33 9.18
C CYS A 397 1.12 0.80 10.04
N ARG A 398 1.39 -0.53 10.12
CA ARG A 398 2.36 -0.99 11.14
C ARG A 398 3.15 -2.27 10.88
N HIS A 399 2.84 -3.11 9.89
CA HIS A 399 3.59 -4.38 9.75
C HIS A 399 4.94 -4.17 9.02
N ASN A 400 5.99 -4.82 9.53
CA ASN A 400 7.32 -4.93 8.89
C ASN A 400 7.31 -5.51 7.45
N TRP A 401 6.18 -6.07 7.00
CA TRP A 401 6.06 -6.75 5.70
C TRP A 401 5.23 -5.92 4.70
N GLY A 402 4.74 -4.77 5.15
CA GLY A 402 3.97 -3.79 4.41
C GLY A 402 2.56 -4.19 4.04
N PRO A 403 1.79 -3.25 3.48
CA PRO A 403 0.37 -3.40 3.13
C PRO A 403 0.04 -4.56 2.21
N VAL A 404 0.97 -4.94 1.34
CA VAL A 404 0.79 -6.05 0.40
C VAL A 404 1.98 -6.99 0.50
N TYR A 405 1.70 -8.22 0.93
CA TYR A 405 2.70 -9.28 1.03
C TYR A 405 2.35 -10.42 0.07
N ILE A 406 3.14 -10.56 -1.01
CA ILE A 406 3.02 -11.64 -2.01
C ILE A 406 4.32 -12.47 -2.05
N PRO A 407 4.56 -13.35 -1.07
CA PRO A 407 5.80 -14.10 -0.96
C PRO A 407 5.97 -15.12 -2.10
N SER A 408 7.19 -15.20 -2.61
CA SER A 408 7.57 -16.08 -3.71
C SER A 408 8.04 -17.44 -3.23
N LEU A 409 7.34 -18.53 -3.57
CA LEU A 409 7.95 -19.89 -3.60
C LEU A 409 7.33 -20.88 -4.61
N SER A 410 6.32 -20.54 -5.42
CA SER A 410 5.74 -21.55 -6.33
C SER A 410 6.42 -21.65 -7.69
N THR A 411 6.62 -22.89 -8.12
CA THR A 411 6.94 -23.34 -9.49
C THR A 411 5.79 -23.15 -10.48
N ASN A 412 4.62 -22.68 -10.04
CA ASN A 412 3.51 -22.35 -10.91
C ASN A 412 3.64 -20.88 -11.35
N PRO A 413 3.86 -20.60 -12.66
CA PRO A 413 3.87 -19.24 -13.17
C PRO A 413 2.54 -18.56 -12.87
N LEU A 414 2.54 -17.27 -12.53
CA LEU A 414 1.32 -16.46 -12.60
C LEU A 414 0.98 -16.34 -14.09
N VAL A 415 0.30 -17.35 -14.65
CA VAL A 415 -0.12 -17.36 -16.05
C VAL A 415 -1.36 -16.49 -16.15
N GLY A 416 -1.18 -15.20 -16.29
CA GLY A 416 -2.25 -14.24 -16.47
C GLY A 416 -1.71 -12.82 -16.44
N ASN A 417 -2.23 -11.98 -17.32
CA ASN A 417 -2.03 -10.54 -17.20
C ASN A 417 -2.67 -10.11 -15.87
N ILE A 418 -1.86 -9.62 -14.93
CA ILE A 418 -2.41 -8.92 -13.79
C ILE A 418 -2.84 -7.53 -14.32
N TYR A 419 -4.09 -7.43 -14.75
CA TYR A 419 -4.74 -6.17 -15.15
C TYR A 419 -5.16 -5.36 -13.92
N THR A 420 -4.24 -5.01 -13.04
CA THR A 420 -4.62 -4.12 -11.94
C THR A 420 -5.06 -2.77 -12.49
N ALA A 421 -6.20 -2.23 -12.08
CA ALA A 421 -6.29 -0.78 -12.03
C ALA A 421 -5.48 -0.30 -10.82
N ASN A 422 -5.08 0.98 -10.83
CA ASN A 422 -4.30 1.68 -9.79
C ASN A 422 -4.25 0.95 -8.44
N VAL A 423 -3.14 0.26 -8.15
CA VAL A 423 -2.90 -0.30 -6.82
C VAL A 423 -2.34 0.80 -5.98
N PHE A 424 -3.17 1.30 -5.07
CA PHE A 424 -2.78 2.36 -4.17
C PHE A 424 -2.24 1.77 -2.88
N ILE A 425 -0.96 2.02 -2.57
CA ILE A 425 -0.30 1.46 -1.40
C ILE A 425 0.15 2.58 -0.46
N ARG A 426 -0.49 2.68 0.72
CA ARG A 426 -0.07 3.57 1.82
C ARG A 426 0.71 2.80 2.88
N ALA A 427 1.94 3.25 3.17
CA ALA A 427 2.76 2.79 4.30
C ALA A 427 3.16 3.99 5.15
N CYS A 428 3.11 3.86 6.49
CA CYS A 428 3.41 4.96 7.41
C CYS A 428 4.39 4.60 8.53
N TRP A 429 5.25 3.59 8.32
CA TRP A 429 6.34 3.28 9.24
C TRP A 429 7.66 2.99 8.53
N ALA A 430 8.77 3.27 9.23
CA ALA A 430 10.12 3.15 8.71
C ALA A 430 10.54 1.67 8.57
N GLY A 431 11.15 1.30 7.44
CA GLY A 431 11.69 -0.04 7.17
C GLY A 431 10.71 -1.07 6.55
N ILE A 432 9.58 -0.61 6.01
CA ILE A 432 8.52 -1.48 5.48
C ILE A 432 8.80 -1.94 4.04
N ASN A 433 8.50 -3.22 3.72
CA ASN A 433 8.45 -3.72 2.35
C ASN A 433 7.09 -3.44 1.71
N ILE A 434 6.98 -2.41 0.87
CA ILE A 434 5.68 -1.97 0.35
C ILE A 434 4.99 -3.02 -0.56
N ALA A 435 5.75 -3.80 -1.34
CA ALA A 435 5.21 -4.86 -2.19
C ALA A 435 6.27 -5.90 -2.56
N SER A 436 6.40 -6.97 -1.76
CA SER A 436 7.18 -8.13 -2.21
C SER A 436 6.36 -8.91 -3.23
N VAL A 437 6.81 -8.96 -4.47
CA VAL A 437 6.15 -9.71 -5.54
C VAL A 437 7.18 -10.59 -6.22
N GLY A 438 7.21 -11.87 -5.87
CA GLY A 438 8.11 -12.80 -6.56
C GLY A 438 7.41 -14.07 -7.03
N GLY A 439 8.00 -14.69 -8.05
CA GLY A 439 7.52 -15.91 -8.66
C GLY A 439 8.51 -16.38 -9.72
N GLN A 440 8.47 -17.65 -10.07
CA GLN A 440 9.20 -18.17 -11.23
C GLN A 440 8.28 -18.14 -12.46
N GLY A 441 8.66 -17.38 -13.49
CA GLY A 441 7.93 -17.28 -14.77
C GLY A 441 7.78 -15.85 -15.26
N TYR A 442 7.42 -15.66 -16.54
CA TYR A 442 7.17 -14.34 -17.13
C TYR A 442 5.84 -13.79 -16.63
N ASN A 443 5.89 -12.76 -15.79
CA ASN A 443 4.71 -12.12 -15.21
C ASN A 443 4.57 -10.71 -15.80
N ILE A 444 3.35 -10.33 -16.18
CA ILE A 444 3.06 -9.00 -16.73
C ILE A 444 2.06 -8.31 -15.82
N TRP A 445 2.47 -7.13 -15.34
CA TRP A 445 1.63 -6.19 -14.62
C TRP A 445 1.31 -5.03 -15.56
N SER A 446 0.10 -5.01 -16.11
CA SER A 446 -0.27 -4.04 -17.15
C SER A 446 -0.84 -2.73 -16.59
N GLY A 447 -1.07 -2.66 -15.28
CA GLY A 447 -1.59 -1.47 -14.61
C GLY A 447 -0.53 -0.58 -13.97
N THR A 448 -1.00 0.49 -13.31
CA THR A 448 -0.16 1.34 -12.47
C THR A 448 -0.11 0.80 -11.04
N ILE A 449 1.10 0.63 -10.51
CA ILE A 449 1.36 0.51 -9.07
C ILE A 449 1.62 1.93 -8.55
N ASP A 450 0.73 2.47 -7.71
CA ASP A 450 0.85 3.81 -7.14
C ASP A 450 1.16 3.70 -5.64
N ILE A 451 2.38 4.06 -5.28
CA ILE A 451 2.92 3.92 -3.93
C ILE A 451 3.05 5.30 -3.34
N ARG A 452 2.40 5.54 -2.19
CA ARG A 452 2.47 6.83 -1.50
C ARG A 452 2.66 6.62 -0.01
N GLY A 453 3.58 7.29 0.67
CA GLY A 453 3.76 7.07 2.12
C GLY A 453 4.46 8.19 2.85
N ILE A 454 3.99 8.56 4.06
CA ILE A 454 4.69 9.54 4.92
C ILE A 454 5.75 8.76 5.66
N ASN A 455 7.00 9.18 5.58
CA ASN A 455 8.08 8.60 6.38
C ASN A 455 8.34 7.11 6.15
N ALA A 456 7.84 6.53 5.06
CA ALA A 456 8.17 5.18 4.67
C ALA A 456 9.60 5.13 4.13
N SER A 457 10.38 4.18 4.64
CA SER A 457 11.81 4.12 4.34
C SER A 457 12.18 3.27 3.14
N ALA A 458 11.30 2.39 2.63
CA ALA A 458 11.64 1.51 1.53
C ALA A 458 10.43 1.00 0.75
N VAL A 459 10.62 0.77 -0.54
CA VAL A 459 9.79 -0.11 -1.36
C VAL A 459 10.67 -1.26 -1.78
N LEU A 460 10.23 -2.50 -1.60
CA LEU A 460 11.02 -3.67 -1.95
C LEU A 460 10.27 -4.54 -2.96
N ILE A 461 10.66 -4.49 -4.23
CA ILE A 461 10.08 -5.32 -5.30
C ILE A 461 11.04 -6.46 -5.64
N TYR A 462 10.73 -7.68 -5.17
CA TYR A 462 11.50 -8.90 -5.49
C TYR A 462 11.05 -9.58 -6.79
N ALA A 463 11.19 -8.89 -7.91
CA ALA A 463 10.69 -9.36 -9.20
C ALA A 463 11.75 -10.17 -9.98
N SER A 464 11.48 -11.43 -10.31
CA SER A 464 12.25 -12.19 -11.34
C SER A 464 11.36 -12.45 -12.55
N ASN A 465 11.76 -12.03 -13.77
CA ASN A 465 10.95 -12.15 -14.99
C ASN A 465 9.64 -11.33 -14.96
N TRP A 466 9.67 -10.10 -14.45
CA TRP A 466 8.47 -9.24 -14.45
C TRP A 466 8.54 -8.17 -15.52
N THR A 467 7.38 -7.82 -16.07
CA THR A 467 7.18 -6.64 -16.90
C THR A 467 6.11 -5.78 -16.24
N PHE A 468 6.46 -4.60 -15.77
CA PHE A 468 5.52 -3.61 -15.22
C PHE A 468 5.23 -2.55 -16.28
N SER A 469 3.97 -2.15 -16.48
CA SER A 469 3.65 -1.02 -17.36
C SER A 469 3.92 0.31 -16.67
N SER A 470 3.54 0.45 -15.41
CA SER A 470 3.71 1.71 -14.69
C SER A 470 3.90 1.50 -13.20
N ILE A 471 4.91 2.14 -12.64
CA ILE A 471 5.14 2.29 -11.21
C ILE A 471 5.25 3.78 -10.93
N LYS A 472 4.49 4.25 -9.94
CA LYS A 472 4.47 5.62 -9.48
C LYS A 472 4.77 5.64 -7.97
N ILE A 473 5.63 6.54 -7.55
CA ILE A 473 6.11 6.64 -6.17
C ILE A 473 6.03 8.10 -5.74
N GLU A 474 5.33 8.37 -4.64
CA GLU A 474 5.18 9.72 -4.08
C GLU A 474 5.47 9.80 -2.57
N GLY A 475 6.22 10.83 -2.16
CA GLY A 475 6.24 11.33 -0.78
C GLY A 475 7.07 10.55 0.25
N LEU A 476 7.95 9.65 -0.18
CA LEU A 476 8.83 8.88 0.71
C LEU A 476 9.89 9.78 1.38
N SER A 477 10.14 9.61 2.69
CA SER A 477 11.02 10.52 3.45
C SER A 477 12.49 10.11 3.51
N ALA A 478 13.35 11.07 3.88
CA ALA A 478 14.80 11.02 3.90
C ALA A 478 15.49 9.97 4.82
N ASN A 479 14.75 9.17 5.58
CA ASN A 479 15.31 8.37 6.69
C ASN A 479 15.59 6.88 6.39
N GLY A 480 15.67 6.45 5.12
CA GLY A 480 16.16 5.08 4.78
C GLY A 480 16.21 4.73 3.29
N TRP A 481 16.28 3.43 2.98
CA TRP A 481 16.48 2.82 1.65
C TRP A 481 15.27 3.00 0.70
N VAL A 482 15.15 4.13 0.01
CA VAL A 482 13.83 4.59 -0.49
C VAL A 482 13.13 3.67 -1.51
N PHE A 483 13.85 2.93 -2.34
CA PHE A 483 13.25 2.01 -3.32
C PHE A 483 14.29 1.00 -3.76
N TYR A 484 13.97 -0.30 -3.71
CA TYR A 484 14.83 -1.43 -4.00
C TYR A 484 14.07 -2.43 -4.88
N ILE A 485 14.57 -2.70 -6.09
CA ILE A 485 14.02 -3.74 -6.97
C ILE A 485 15.03 -4.87 -7.10
N ALA A 486 14.94 -5.88 -6.24
CA ALA A 486 15.75 -7.07 -6.43
C ALA A 486 15.23 -7.89 -7.62
N ALA A 487 15.89 -7.69 -8.75
CA ALA A 487 15.85 -8.69 -9.80
C ALA A 487 16.57 -9.96 -9.29
N GLY A 488 15.83 -11.07 -9.18
CA GLY A 488 16.44 -12.41 -9.11
C GLY A 488 17.03 -12.78 -10.46
N VAL A 489 17.47 -14.02 -10.69
CA VAL A 489 18.41 -14.43 -11.77
C VAL A 489 18.02 -14.09 -13.24
N ASN A 490 16.90 -13.42 -13.48
CA ASN A 490 16.40 -13.04 -14.79
C ASN A 490 15.97 -11.57 -14.89
N ASN A 491 15.63 -11.14 -16.10
CA ASN A 491 15.36 -9.74 -16.44
C ASN A 491 14.03 -9.22 -15.85
N THR A 492 14.03 -7.99 -15.35
CA THR A 492 12.82 -7.24 -14.97
C THR A 492 12.72 -5.99 -15.84
N PHE A 493 11.54 -5.72 -16.38
CA PHE A 493 11.24 -4.56 -17.21
C PHE A 493 10.17 -3.69 -16.55
N ILE A 494 10.32 -2.37 -16.63
CA ILE A 494 9.35 -1.38 -16.17
C ILE A 494 9.17 -0.39 -17.31
N ASP A 495 8.01 -0.35 -17.97
CA ASP A 495 7.78 0.57 -19.10
C ASP A 495 7.80 2.03 -18.63
N PHE A 496 7.12 2.35 -17.51
CA PHE A 496 7.11 3.69 -16.93
C PHE A 496 7.35 3.68 -15.41
N LEU A 497 8.32 4.47 -14.95
CA LEU A 497 8.61 4.76 -13.55
C LEU A 497 8.46 6.26 -13.32
N GLU A 498 7.53 6.67 -12.45
CA GLU A 498 7.39 8.06 -12.00
C GLU A 498 7.74 8.18 -10.52
N VAL A 499 8.58 9.16 -10.19
CA VAL A 499 9.06 9.40 -8.83
C VAL A 499 8.85 10.87 -8.48
N GLN A 500 8.16 11.12 -7.37
CA GLN A 500 7.85 12.45 -6.86
C GLN A 500 8.05 12.53 -5.33
N GLY A 501 8.41 13.70 -4.84
CA GLY A 501 8.44 14.03 -3.42
C GLY A 501 9.52 13.30 -2.64
N MET A 502 10.60 12.87 -3.31
CA MET A 502 11.69 12.15 -2.67
C MET A 502 12.79 13.12 -2.21
N GLU A 503 12.99 13.21 -0.89
CA GLU A 503 14.03 14.07 -0.30
C GLU A 503 15.44 13.47 -0.41
N ARG A 504 15.56 12.13 -0.45
CA ARG A 504 16.84 11.42 -0.53
C ARG A 504 16.76 10.15 -1.39
N PHE A 505 17.94 9.64 -1.68
CA PHE A 505 18.36 8.54 -2.52
C PHE A 505 17.42 7.32 -2.76
N CYS A 506 17.17 6.98 -4.04
CA CYS A 506 16.55 5.73 -4.53
C CYS A 506 17.63 4.70 -4.91
N GLN A 507 17.61 3.48 -4.36
CA GLN A 507 18.63 2.47 -4.67
C GLN A 507 18.12 1.34 -5.56
N LEU A 508 18.29 1.47 -6.88
CA LEU A 508 17.97 0.41 -7.82
C LEU A 508 19.06 -0.67 -7.84
N THR A 509 18.90 -1.78 -7.11
CA THR A 509 19.88 -2.88 -7.09
C THR A 509 19.34 -4.15 -7.72
N SER A 510 20.10 -4.79 -8.60
CA SER A 510 19.85 -6.17 -8.99
C SER A 510 20.55 -7.12 -8.01
N SER A 511 19.80 -7.98 -7.30
CA SER A 511 20.34 -8.73 -6.14
C SER A 511 21.05 -10.04 -6.48
N SER A 512 21.02 -10.48 -7.74
CA SER A 512 21.51 -11.80 -8.13
C SER A 512 22.45 -11.76 -9.34
N TYR A 513 23.37 -12.71 -9.36
CA TYR A 513 24.28 -12.98 -10.46
C TYR A 513 23.43 -13.21 -11.73
N SER A 514 23.57 -12.37 -12.76
CA SER A 514 22.88 -12.38 -14.08
C SER A 514 21.53 -11.66 -14.25
N SER A 515 21.12 -10.82 -13.32
CA SER A 515 19.84 -10.09 -13.45
C SER A 515 20.01 -8.71 -14.10
N SER A 516 19.17 -8.36 -15.09
CA SER A 516 19.07 -6.99 -15.62
C SER A 516 17.75 -6.32 -15.23
N LEU A 517 17.81 -5.03 -14.93
CA LEU A 517 16.64 -4.19 -14.74
C LEU A 517 16.60 -3.21 -15.90
N ARG A 518 15.50 -3.14 -16.64
CA ARG A 518 15.29 -2.15 -17.70
C ARG A 518 14.07 -1.31 -17.40
N ILE A 519 14.21 -0.01 -17.56
CA ILE A 519 13.17 0.99 -17.35
C ILE A 519 12.97 1.70 -18.69
N GLY A 520 11.81 1.55 -19.33
CA GLY A 520 11.50 2.22 -20.59
C GLY A 520 11.53 3.74 -20.43
N ARG A 521 10.81 4.27 -19.44
CA ARG A 521 10.78 5.70 -19.13
C ARG A 521 10.81 5.94 -17.63
N CYS A 522 11.70 6.81 -17.16
CA CYS A 522 11.81 7.22 -15.77
C CYS A 522 11.60 8.73 -15.66
N SER A 523 10.71 9.23 -14.80
CA SER A 523 10.41 10.66 -14.64
C SER A 523 10.53 11.09 -13.19
N PHE A 524 11.36 12.11 -12.92
CA PHE A 524 11.50 12.73 -11.60
C PHE A 524 10.81 14.11 -11.61
N LEU A 525 9.69 14.25 -10.90
CA LEU A 525 8.86 15.47 -10.99
C LEU A 525 9.42 16.65 -10.17
N ASP A 526 10.16 16.40 -9.09
CA ASP A 526 10.72 17.46 -8.22
C ASP A 526 12.21 17.74 -8.51
N GLY A 527 12.64 17.45 -9.74
CA GLY A 527 14.04 17.51 -10.16
C GLY A 527 14.75 16.17 -10.01
N VAL A 528 15.81 15.97 -10.79
CA VAL A 528 16.69 14.81 -10.63
C VAL A 528 17.37 14.97 -9.27
N PRO A 529 17.24 14.02 -8.33
CA PRO A 529 17.97 14.07 -7.07
C PRO A 529 19.45 14.27 -7.38
N THR A 530 20.15 15.12 -6.62
CA THR A 530 21.59 15.34 -6.80
C THR A 530 22.28 13.98 -6.85
N LEU A 531 22.83 13.67 -8.03
CA LEU A 531 23.54 12.42 -8.31
C LEU A 531 24.80 12.42 -7.44
N ASP A 532 24.71 11.90 -6.22
CA ASP A 532 25.91 11.36 -5.58
C ASP A 532 26.31 10.13 -6.41
N THR A 533 27.30 10.34 -7.28
CA THR A 533 27.79 9.38 -8.28
C THR A 533 28.23 8.07 -7.67
N THR A 534 28.40 8.00 -6.34
CA THR A 534 28.75 6.77 -5.63
C THR A 534 27.56 5.86 -5.31
N ASN A 535 26.32 6.38 -5.28
CA ASN A 535 25.20 5.63 -4.74
C ASN A 535 24.08 5.33 -5.75
N PHE A 536 23.88 6.14 -6.81
CA PHE A 536 22.70 6.10 -7.72
C PHE A 536 22.31 4.74 -8.29
N PHE A 537 23.27 3.88 -8.61
CA PHE A 537 22.99 2.56 -9.16
C PHE A 537 23.97 1.52 -8.60
N TYR A 538 23.75 1.12 -7.36
CA TYR A 538 24.54 0.07 -6.74
C TYR A 538 23.97 -1.31 -7.06
N THR A 539 24.68 -2.18 -7.78
CA THR A 539 24.38 -3.62 -7.76
C THR A 539 25.34 -4.29 -6.79
N GLY A 540 24.83 -4.80 -5.68
CA GLY A 540 25.63 -5.41 -4.62
C GLY A 540 26.14 -6.82 -4.94
N GLY A 541 26.96 -6.97 -5.98
CA GLY A 541 27.67 -8.21 -6.30
C GLY A 541 29.16 -8.08 -5.98
N THR A 542 29.76 -9.07 -5.33
CA THR A 542 31.21 -9.14 -5.07
C THR A 542 31.98 -9.94 -6.13
N SER A 543 31.34 -10.32 -7.24
CA SER A 543 31.91 -11.16 -8.29
C SER A 543 31.65 -10.61 -9.69
N ASN A 544 32.53 -10.96 -10.64
CA ASN A 544 32.68 -10.50 -12.04
C ASN A 544 31.46 -10.54 -12.98
N TYR A 545 30.23 -10.69 -12.50
CA TYR A 545 29.03 -10.81 -13.33
C TYR A 545 28.20 -9.51 -13.31
N GLN A 546 27.93 -9.02 -14.52
CA GLN A 546 27.38 -7.72 -14.86
C GLN A 546 25.85 -7.66 -14.64
N GLY A 547 25.40 -7.14 -13.50
CA GLY A 547 24.04 -6.60 -13.44
C GLY A 547 23.98 -5.31 -14.26
N GLN A 548 23.10 -5.25 -15.26
CA GLN A 548 22.88 -4.03 -16.06
C GLN A 548 21.58 -3.36 -15.62
N LEU A 549 21.65 -2.04 -15.38
CA LEU A 549 20.47 -1.20 -15.27
C LEU A 549 20.38 -0.32 -16.52
N MET A 550 19.28 -0.45 -17.24
CA MET A 550 19.02 0.36 -18.43
C MET A 550 17.83 1.27 -18.19
N ILE A 551 17.95 2.54 -18.52
CA ILE A 551 16.86 3.52 -18.54
C ILE A 551 16.80 4.09 -19.96
N ASP A 552 15.78 3.71 -20.75
CA ASP A 552 15.71 4.11 -22.15
C ASP A 552 15.37 5.60 -22.31
N LEU A 553 14.51 6.15 -21.43
CA LEU A 553 14.07 7.54 -21.44
C LEU A 553 14.01 8.15 -20.03
N LEU A 554 15.01 8.92 -19.64
CA LEU A 554 15.07 9.74 -18.45
C LEU A 554 14.41 11.11 -18.72
N ASN A 555 13.35 11.43 -17.96
CA ASN A 555 12.56 12.66 -17.98
C ASN A 555 11.92 13.02 -19.34
N ALA A 556 11.26 14.18 -19.41
CA ALA A 556 10.54 14.65 -20.61
C ALA A 556 11.46 15.00 -21.80
N ASN A 557 12.78 15.11 -21.58
CA ASN A 557 13.77 15.50 -22.58
C ASN A 557 14.33 14.32 -23.41
N ARG A 558 13.80 13.09 -23.25
CA ARG A 558 14.15 11.89 -24.03
C ARG A 558 15.63 11.48 -23.96
N ARG A 559 16.28 11.74 -22.83
CA ARG A 559 17.68 11.35 -22.58
C ARG A 559 17.75 9.90 -22.15
N PHE A 560 18.84 9.18 -22.40
CA PHE A 560 18.96 7.76 -22.01
C PHE A 560 20.13 7.57 -21.06
N LEU A 561 20.03 6.59 -20.15
CA LEU A 561 21.06 6.28 -19.17
C LEU A 561 21.16 4.76 -18.98
N LEU A 562 22.33 4.21 -19.24
CA LEU A 562 22.68 2.80 -19.10
C LEU A 562 23.82 2.69 -18.08
N ALA A 563 23.54 2.21 -16.87
CA ALA A 563 24.54 2.03 -15.83
C ALA A 563 25.01 0.57 -15.78
N SER A 564 26.34 0.36 -15.74
CA SER A 564 26.97 -0.96 -15.58
C SER A 564 27.91 -0.97 -14.39
N THR A 565 27.69 -1.89 -13.47
CA THR A 565 28.22 -1.79 -12.11
C THR A 565 29.69 -2.09 -11.91
N PHE A 566 30.35 -2.60 -12.93
CA PHE A 566 31.80 -2.82 -12.89
C PHE A 566 32.55 -2.07 -14.01
N GLY A 567 31.83 -1.64 -15.05
CA GLY A 567 32.43 -0.98 -16.20
C GLY A 567 32.36 0.55 -16.12
N GLY A 568 31.36 1.13 -15.45
CA GLY A 568 31.08 2.56 -15.49
C GLY A 568 29.66 2.85 -15.99
N TRP A 569 29.43 4.00 -16.62
CA TRP A 569 28.09 4.39 -17.06
C TRP A 569 28.09 4.93 -18.48
N ILE A 570 27.04 4.61 -19.22
CA ILE A 570 26.77 5.05 -20.58
C ILE A 570 25.53 5.94 -20.54
N THR A 571 25.54 7.09 -21.20
CA THR A 571 24.42 8.04 -21.19
C THR A 571 24.50 8.93 -22.43
N ASP A 572 23.69 9.97 -22.52
CA ASP A 572 24.00 11.12 -23.37
C ASP A 572 24.97 12.09 -22.68
N GLN A 573 25.73 12.83 -23.48
CA GLN A 573 26.75 13.74 -22.99
C GLN A 573 26.21 14.82 -22.05
N VAL A 574 24.97 15.29 -22.24
CA VAL A 574 24.42 16.38 -21.44
C VAL A 574 24.00 15.89 -20.06
N THR A 575 23.41 14.69 -19.98
CA THR A 575 23.15 14.02 -18.69
C THR A 575 24.45 13.74 -17.93
N ALA A 576 25.56 13.53 -18.64
CA ALA A 576 26.88 13.40 -18.04
C ALA A 576 27.52 14.73 -17.58
N GLY A 577 26.85 15.86 -17.78
CA GLY A 577 27.37 17.19 -17.43
C GLY A 577 28.28 17.81 -18.49
N GLN A 578 28.41 17.22 -19.68
CA GLN A 578 29.05 17.89 -20.81
C GLN A 578 28.09 18.89 -21.47
N ALA A 579 28.64 19.85 -22.22
CA ALA A 579 27.83 20.78 -23.00
C ALA A 579 27.17 20.06 -24.20
N GLU A 580 26.02 20.55 -24.67
CA GLU A 580 25.37 20.04 -25.90
C GLU A 580 26.31 20.06 -27.11
N SER A 581 27.13 21.12 -27.20
CA SER A 581 28.16 21.27 -28.25
C SER A 581 29.29 20.24 -28.21
N TRP A 582 29.29 19.34 -27.23
CA TRP A 582 30.25 18.25 -27.16
C TRP A 582 29.94 17.14 -28.16
N ALA A 583 28.70 17.03 -28.65
CA ALA A 583 28.28 16.14 -29.73
C ALA A 583 29.03 16.41 -31.04
N HIS A 584 29.07 15.45 -31.95
CA HIS A 584 29.70 15.63 -33.26
C HIS A 584 28.86 16.62 -34.09
N GLY A 585 29.50 17.60 -34.72
CA GLY A 585 28.79 18.69 -35.43
C GLY A 585 28.37 19.87 -34.54
N GLY A 586 28.41 19.73 -33.21
CA GLY A 586 28.13 20.81 -32.25
C GLY A 586 26.65 20.96 -31.85
N ASP A 587 25.78 20.07 -32.34
CA ASP A 587 24.38 19.95 -31.95
C ASP A 587 23.99 18.48 -31.74
N GLY A 588 22.84 18.24 -31.07
CA GLY A 588 22.31 16.89 -30.85
C GLY A 588 22.83 16.16 -29.60
N VAL A 589 22.77 14.83 -29.63
CA VAL A 589 23.17 13.93 -28.55
C VAL A 589 24.11 12.85 -29.07
N CYS A 590 25.16 12.55 -28.31
CA CYS A 590 26.08 11.46 -28.59
C CYS A 590 26.05 10.44 -27.45
N VAL A 591 26.48 9.21 -27.75
CA VAL A 591 26.67 8.18 -26.72
C VAL A 591 27.93 8.55 -25.93
N TYR A 592 27.76 8.88 -24.66
CA TYR A 592 28.82 9.15 -23.71
C TYR A 592 29.06 7.89 -22.87
N MET A 593 30.28 7.39 -22.83
CA MET A 593 30.72 6.28 -21.99
C MET A 593 31.75 6.79 -20.98
N ASN A 594 31.48 6.66 -19.69
CA ASN A 594 32.44 6.93 -18.61
C ASN A 594 32.88 5.59 -18.01
N PRO A 595 33.95 4.97 -18.55
CA PRO A 595 34.47 3.77 -17.96
C PRO A 595 35.21 4.09 -16.65
N ILE A 596 35.00 3.28 -15.60
CA ILE A 596 35.64 3.48 -14.28
C ILE A 596 36.58 2.32 -13.90
N SER A 597 36.71 1.32 -14.77
CA SER A 597 37.52 0.12 -14.51
C SER A 597 38.50 -0.16 -15.63
N GLN A 598 39.75 -0.41 -15.26
CA GLN A 598 40.81 -0.87 -16.15
C GLN A 598 40.68 -2.36 -16.50
N VAL A 599 39.93 -3.12 -15.69
CA VAL A 599 39.82 -4.58 -15.82
C VAL A 599 38.51 -4.97 -16.50
N TYR A 600 37.41 -4.41 -16.03
CA TYR A 600 36.07 -4.74 -16.50
C TYR A 600 35.61 -3.69 -17.52
N PRO A 601 35.46 -4.06 -18.81
CA PRO A 601 35.02 -3.10 -19.79
C PRO A 601 33.55 -2.71 -19.58
N LEU A 602 33.25 -1.44 -19.83
CA LEU A 602 31.92 -0.92 -20.07
C LEU A 602 31.46 -1.32 -21.47
N GLU A 603 30.33 -2.02 -21.56
CA GLU A 603 29.80 -2.59 -22.81
C GLU A 603 28.66 -1.72 -23.37
N TYR A 604 28.77 -1.28 -24.61
CA TYR A 604 27.65 -0.69 -25.37
C TYR A 604 27.35 -1.54 -26.60
N ARG A 605 26.10 -2.01 -26.73
CA ARG A 605 25.67 -2.91 -27.81
C ARG A 605 24.66 -2.23 -28.73
N PHE A 606 24.88 -2.37 -30.03
CA PHE A 606 23.94 -1.91 -31.06
C PHE A 606 23.89 -2.90 -32.23
N TYR A 607 22.86 -2.79 -33.07
CA TYR A 607 22.62 -3.69 -34.19
C TYR A 607 22.70 -2.93 -35.50
N VAL A 608 23.34 -3.54 -36.50
CA VAL A 608 23.53 -2.92 -37.81
C VAL A 608 22.93 -3.81 -38.89
N PRO A 609 21.96 -3.32 -39.69
CA PRO A 609 21.38 -4.09 -40.78
C PRO A 609 22.42 -4.31 -41.88
N VAL A 610 22.43 -5.51 -42.46
CA VAL A 610 23.36 -5.89 -43.53
C VAL A 610 22.68 -6.73 -44.60
N ALA A 611 23.18 -6.63 -45.82
CA ALA A 611 22.73 -7.43 -46.95
C ALA A 611 23.76 -8.51 -47.32
N ALA A 612 23.26 -9.65 -47.79
CA ALA A 612 24.05 -10.77 -48.27
C ALA A 612 24.97 -10.32 -49.42
N ASN A 613 26.22 -10.74 -49.37
CA ASN A 613 27.26 -10.50 -50.37
C ASN A 613 27.56 -9.01 -50.63
N GLN A 614 27.17 -8.11 -49.72
CA GLN A 614 27.50 -6.70 -49.80
C GLN A 614 28.62 -6.35 -48.82
N ALA A 615 29.74 -5.85 -49.35
CA ALA A 615 30.81 -5.32 -48.51
C ALA A 615 30.27 -4.22 -47.59
N THR A 616 30.40 -4.43 -46.29
CA THR A 616 29.88 -3.54 -45.24
C THR A 616 31.03 -3.09 -44.35
N THR A 617 31.02 -1.83 -43.93
CA THR A 617 31.88 -1.31 -42.86
C THR A 617 31.01 -0.64 -41.81
N ILE A 618 31.47 -0.63 -40.56
CA ILE A 618 30.83 0.14 -39.48
C ILE A 618 31.64 1.42 -39.29
N LYS A 619 30.98 2.57 -39.39
CA LYS A 619 31.55 3.90 -39.20
C LYS A 619 30.89 4.60 -38.02
N PHE A 620 31.67 5.33 -37.23
CA PHE A 620 31.19 6.22 -36.19
C PHE A 620 32.27 7.23 -35.83
N TYR A 621 31.88 8.41 -35.34
CA TYR A 621 32.83 9.37 -34.77
C TYR A 621 33.09 9.02 -33.31
N VAL A 622 34.32 9.19 -32.87
CA VAL A 622 34.73 8.93 -31.48
C VAL A 622 35.67 10.02 -30.99
N LYS A 623 35.61 10.31 -29.68
CA LYS A 623 36.55 11.19 -28.96
C LYS A 623 36.70 10.75 -27.51
N LYS A 624 37.72 11.24 -26.82
CA LYS A 624 37.86 11.21 -25.36
C LYS A 624 37.88 12.61 -24.76
N THR A 625 37.65 12.75 -23.46
CA THR A 625 37.52 14.06 -22.80
C THR A 625 38.81 14.88 -22.73
N SER A 626 39.98 14.25 -22.76
CA SER A 626 41.28 14.91 -22.66
C SER A 626 42.35 14.12 -23.42
N SER A 627 43.36 14.81 -23.96
CA SER A 627 44.54 14.16 -24.58
C SER A 627 45.32 13.32 -23.58
N THR A 628 45.30 13.68 -22.30
CA THR A 628 45.99 12.95 -21.22
C THR A 628 45.25 11.71 -20.74
N ALA A 629 43.95 11.59 -21.01
CA ALA A 629 43.19 10.40 -20.66
C ALA A 629 43.69 9.19 -21.46
N ASN A 630 43.82 8.04 -20.81
CA ASN A 630 44.28 6.80 -21.45
C ASN A 630 43.26 5.66 -21.33
N CYS A 631 41.98 6.00 -21.31
CA CYS A 631 40.91 5.05 -21.57
C CYS A 631 41.07 4.40 -22.95
N THR A 632 40.49 3.21 -23.12
CA THR A 632 40.57 2.42 -24.36
C THR A 632 39.18 2.08 -24.85
N LEU A 633 39.01 1.94 -26.17
CA LEU A 633 37.78 1.50 -26.79
C LEU A 633 38.11 0.38 -27.79
N LYS A 634 37.30 -0.68 -27.79
CA LYS A 634 37.42 -1.80 -28.72
C LYS A 634 36.05 -2.08 -29.35
N LEU A 635 36.04 -2.37 -30.64
CA LEU A 635 34.85 -2.81 -31.38
C LEU A 635 34.94 -4.32 -31.67
N THR A 636 33.93 -5.04 -31.19
CA THR A 636 33.68 -6.45 -31.52
C THR A 636 32.44 -6.54 -32.40
N ILE A 637 32.53 -7.23 -33.53
CA ILE A 637 31.39 -7.49 -34.43
C ILE A 637 31.12 -8.99 -34.46
N LEU A 638 29.88 -9.38 -34.13
CA LEU A 638 29.39 -10.74 -34.18
C LEU A 638 28.42 -10.91 -35.36
N GLY A 639 28.53 -12.03 -36.08
CA GLY A 639 27.52 -12.50 -37.03
C GLY A 639 26.39 -13.26 -36.32
N CYS A 640 25.86 -14.31 -36.95
CA CYS A 640 24.85 -15.19 -36.35
C CYS A 640 25.42 -16.21 -35.33
N GLY A 641 26.75 -16.26 -35.16
CA GLY A 641 27.44 -17.12 -34.20
C GLY A 641 28.05 -16.35 -33.03
N THR A 642 28.57 -17.07 -32.03
CA THR A 642 29.20 -16.48 -30.83
C THR A 642 30.64 -16.03 -31.03
N THR A 643 31.28 -16.43 -32.13
CA THR A 643 32.67 -16.05 -32.44
C THR A 643 32.72 -14.69 -33.14
N PRO A 644 33.51 -13.72 -32.64
CA PRO A 644 33.71 -12.45 -33.33
C PRO A 644 34.29 -12.61 -34.72
N VAL A 645 33.75 -11.85 -35.67
CA VAL A 645 34.27 -11.71 -37.03
C VAL A 645 35.30 -10.59 -37.09
N ILE A 646 35.10 -9.54 -36.29
CA ILE A 646 36.05 -8.43 -36.08
C ILE A 646 36.19 -8.22 -34.58
N ASP A 647 37.43 -8.02 -34.11
CA ASP A 647 37.74 -7.61 -32.73
C ASP A 647 38.93 -6.65 -32.72
N ASN A 648 38.66 -5.36 -32.93
CA ASN A 648 39.69 -4.35 -33.20
C ASN A 648 39.69 -3.23 -32.16
N ASP A 649 40.87 -2.73 -31.84
CA ASP A 649 41.01 -1.51 -31.05
C ASP A 649 40.58 -0.28 -31.87
N VAL A 650 39.98 0.68 -31.19
CA VAL A 650 39.53 1.97 -31.74
C VAL A 650 40.45 3.05 -31.19
N SER A 651 41.15 3.77 -32.07
CA SER A 651 42.02 4.88 -31.65
C SER A 651 41.20 6.06 -31.12
N LEU A 652 41.55 6.56 -29.94
CA LEU A 652 40.87 7.67 -29.27
C LEU A 652 41.76 8.93 -29.24
N THR A 653 41.20 10.06 -29.64
CA THR A 653 41.82 11.39 -29.55
C THR A 653 40.90 12.36 -28.80
N ASP A 654 41.39 13.52 -28.38
CA ASP A 654 40.59 14.55 -27.70
C ASP A 654 39.79 15.45 -28.67
N THR A 655 39.69 15.01 -29.93
CA THR A 655 38.89 15.64 -30.98
C THR A 655 38.07 14.56 -31.70
N TRP A 656 36.93 14.94 -32.28
CA TRP A 656 36.11 13.99 -33.02
C TRP A 656 36.88 13.44 -34.22
N THR A 657 37.07 12.12 -34.23
CA THR A 657 37.74 11.40 -35.33
C THR A 657 36.82 10.27 -35.80
N GLU A 658 36.67 10.10 -37.11
CA GLU A 658 35.90 8.97 -37.65
C GLU A 658 36.70 7.67 -37.53
N TYR A 659 36.08 6.67 -36.91
CA TYR A 659 36.55 5.29 -36.98
C TYR A 659 35.79 4.55 -38.09
N GLN A 660 36.51 3.69 -38.82
CA GLN A 660 35.93 2.78 -39.80
C GLN A 660 36.45 1.36 -39.53
N SER A 661 35.54 0.39 -39.36
CA SER A 661 35.91 -1.02 -39.22
C SER A 661 36.52 -1.56 -40.52
N PRO A 662 37.29 -2.67 -40.46
CA PRO A 662 37.56 -3.47 -41.65
C PRO A 662 36.26 -3.83 -42.38
N SER A 663 36.36 -3.96 -43.70
CA SER A 663 35.22 -4.41 -44.52
C SER A 663 34.94 -5.88 -44.26
N LEU A 664 33.67 -6.20 -44.07
CA LEU A 664 33.16 -7.55 -43.91
C LEU A 664 32.13 -7.84 -45.02
N MET A 665 32.02 -9.10 -45.42
CA MET A 665 31.09 -9.54 -46.46
C MET A 665 30.09 -10.54 -45.83
N PRO A 666 28.91 -10.08 -45.37
CA PRO A 666 27.88 -10.95 -44.82
C PRO A 666 27.45 -11.98 -45.88
N THR A 667 27.20 -13.22 -45.48
CA THR A 667 26.75 -14.27 -46.41
C THR A 667 25.24 -14.35 -46.54
N VAL A 668 24.51 -13.69 -45.64
CA VAL A 668 23.05 -13.64 -45.56
C VAL A 668 22.59 -12.24 -45.19
N ASP A 669 21.35 -11.90 -45.56
CA ASP A 669 20.68 -10.70 -45.06
C ASP A 669 20.43 -10.85 -43.55
N GLY A 670 20.52 -9.75 -42.80
CA GLY A 670 20.22 -9.77 -41.38
C GLY A 670 20.79 -8.60 -40.62
N PHE A 671 21.21 -8.86 -39.38
CA PHE A 671 21.82 -7.87 -38.50
C PHE A 671 23.15 -8.38 -37.95
N LEU A 672 24.14 -7.50 -37.90
CA LEU A 672 25.34 -7.70 -37.10
C LEU A 672 25.10 -7.19 -35.69
N THR A 673 25.64 -7.90 -34.70
CA THR A 673 25.71 -7.39 -33.33
C THR A 673 27.07 -6.70 -33.15
N CYS A 674 27.06 -5.39 -32.93
CA CYS A 674 28.24 -4.60 -32.66
C CYS A 674 28.33 -4.30 -31.17
N ILE A 675 29.50 -4.55 -30.58
CA ILE A 675 29.75 -4.35 -29.16
C ILE A 675 30.97 -3.46 -29.00
N LEU A 676 30.80 -2.33 -28.34
CA LEU A 676 31.88 -1.44 -27.93
C LEU A 676 32.26 -1.74 -26.49
N TRP A 677 33.55 -2.00 -26.27
CA TRP A 677 34.13 -2.29 -24.97
C TRP A 677 35.06 -1.15 -24.56
N ALA A 678 34.59 -0.28 -23.68
CA ALA A 678 35.38 0.80 -23.13
C ALA A 678 36.05 0.38 -21.82
N ARG A 679 37.35 0.61 -21.63
CA ARG A 679 38.01 0.47 -20.32
C ARG A 679 38.59 1.79 -19.90
N ASP A 680 38.65 2.00 -18.59
CA ASP A 680 39.33 3.15 -18.03
C ASP A 680 40.85 2.98 -18.15
N GLY A 681 41.55 4.09 -18.04
CA GLY A 681 43.00 4.12 -17.98
C GLY A 681 43.52 4.41 -16.56
N SER A 682 44.83 4.66 -16.45
CA SER A 682 45.43 5.19 -15.21
C SER A 682 45.14 6.68 -15.00
N VAL A 683 44.76 7.37 -16.08
CA VAL A 683 44.24 8.73 -16.11
C VAL A 683 42.83 8.63 -16.67
N THR A 684 41.85 8.87 -15.80
CA THR A 684 40.42 8.73 -16.08
C THR A 684 40.03 9.55 -17.30
N GLY A 685 39.19 9.00 -18.17
CA GLY A 685 38.56 9.79 -19.22
C GLY A 685 37.34 9.14 -19.82
N ASP A 686 36.41 10.00 -20.24
CA ASP A 686 35.16 9.60 -20.82
C ASP A 686 35.28 9.59 -22.34
N ILE A 687 34.43 8.81 -23.00
CA ILE A 687 34.46 8.54 -24.43
C ILE A 687 33.12 8.99 -25.01
N GLY A 688 33.16 9.83 -26.05
CA GLY A 688 31.99 10.20 -26.85
C GLY A 688 31.97 9.38 -28.14
N ILE A 689 30.81 8.87 -28.53
CA ILE A 689 30.57 8.15 -29.79
C ILE A 689 29.34 8.75 -30.46
N ASP A 690 29.45 9.04 -31.75
CA ASP A 690 28.38 9.69 -32.51
C ASP A 690 28.27 9.14 -33.94
N ASP A 691 27.17 9.44 -34.63
CA ASP A 691 27.00 9.20 -36.07
C ASP A 691 27.25 7.74 -36.51
N ILE A 692 26.77 6.77 -35.71
CA ILE A 692 26.90 5.34 -36.02
C ILE A 692 26.16 5.01 -37.32
N ARG A 693 26.88 4.52 -38.33
CA ARG A 693 26.34 4.22 -39.66
C ARG A 693 27.06 3.07 -40.35
N THR A 694 26.41 2.46 -41.34
CA THR A 694 27.07 1.59 -42.32
C THR A 694 27.78 2.43 -43.37
N GLY A 695 29.00 2.04 -43.70
CA GLY A 695 29.86 2.77 -44.61
C GLY A 695 29.90 2.29 -46.03
#